data_AF-A0A377GZ17-F1
#
_entry.id   AF-A0A377GZ17-F1
#
_cell.length_a   1.000
_cell.length_b   1.000
_cell.length_c   1.000
_cell.angle_alpha   90.00
_cell.angle_beta   90.00
_cell.angle_gamma   90.00
#
_symmetry.space_group_name_H-M   'P 1'
#
loop_
_entity.id
_entity.type
_entity.pdbx_description
1 polymer ?
#
loop_
_entity_poly.entity_id
_entity_poly.type
_entity_poly.pdbx_seq_one_letter_code
_entity_poly.pdbx_strand_id
1 'polypeptide(L)'
;MAGIGFELRKLFSEKDKPFGDVKAIAYSTIVSVGPWIITSVSLNIIILLAKAVNINRFERVLYTSTILYAFVFSQLLTGPFQYLVTRYVSDCVFSKNISKIRGAYIGISKIIIILGFFMSYFFIRRGELSTNYKLVCIVLFITMSLSWITMIFVSLLKNYNFMIKSFFIGNIIAIGCVYVFFKYPNLYEKESISFVMVLGYTIGIVLNFLFNSIYLLKVFKGESTEDFGFLGYFKGYFNLFFTGLFYFWGMWSHVIVNWYLGNSYITAGVFRISPLYEIAVFYGFCTAIPSMVYFMIFLETRFLPVYQNYYKEVFYTGNYEDIKKALREMYKALSEEIFYSMELQFMVSITFVLAGDLIFDYFGMDLYLLDIFRLTVLSVYCAIFVAIYITIFLYFDFRGYSAFTGLIFFLTNTIFSIITGKMSENYLGLGFFISSFITLLIAVYFNRRIFENLTYITMFRRNYEVKIGEDFSRGLSRVMNKKVYIILVALVMLIFGGCTSYDKKGFNNVTKRNWHTMGIYSLEGYDYEGFNSEGVNSLGFNRAGWNEFTDTAYDYRGFDENHIHRETRKSYDERGFDYQGKNVYTNSPYDKLGFDAEGKHRETGTEYDKAGWTYYGLNKYTQSYYDKDGYSIDGIREDGFNKSGWNIYTKSKYDGRGFNKNRIHRETGKSYDERGFDYQGKNVYTNSPYDKLGFDAEGKHRETGTEYDKTGWTYYGLNKYTQDYYDREGYNREGVNINGYRRGEKEAIEEKEEISDGYNRDWLDDEGFNRDGIYIGGY
;
A
#
# COMPACT_ATOMS: atom_id res chain seq x y z
N MET A 1 4.69 6.65 50.17
CA MET A 1 6.05 7.10 49.82
C MET A 1 6.74 7.54 51.10
N ALA A 2 7.66 6.72 51.62
CA ALA A 2 8.63 7.11 52.65
C ALA A 2 9.76 6.08 52.63
N GLY A 3 10.97 6.46 52.19
CA GLY A 3 12.06 5.48 52.18
C GLY A 3 13.44 5.93 51.74
N ILE A 4 13.54 6.87 50.81
CA ILE A 4 14.84 7.33 50.31
C ILE A 4 15.37 8.47 51.20
N GLY A 5 14.48 9.12 51.96
CA GLY A 5 14.83 10.18 52.89
C GLY A 5 15.94 9.83 53.87
N PHE A 6 16.15 8.56 54.24
CA PHE A 6 17.25 8.18 55.14
C PHE A 6 18.62 8.15 54.44
N GLU A 7 18.72 7.57 53.23
CA GLU A 7 19.95 7.63 52.42
C GLU A 7 20.25 9.06 51.97
N LEU A 8 19.22 9.83 51.58
CA LEU A 8 19.37 11.24 51.22
C LEU A 8 19.78 12.08 52.42
N ARG A 9 19.11 11.96 53.57
CA ARG A 9 19.52 12.66 54.80
C ARG A 9 20.93 12.29 55.21
N LYS A 10 21.34 11.03 55.06
CA LYS A 10 22.71 10.60 55.33
C LYS A 10 23.71 11.26 54.38
N LEU A 11 23.42 11.29 53.07
CA LEU A 11 24.26 11.95 52.06
C LEU A 11 24.32 13.48 52.27
N PHE A 12 23.21 14.12 52.61
CA PHE A 12 23.14 15.55 52.98
C PHE A 12 23.71 15.86 54.37
N SER A 13 23.91 14.86 55.22
CA SER A 13 24.57 15.02 56.53
C SER A 13 26.10 14.94 56.46
N GLU A 14 26.67 14.44 55.35
CA GLU A 14 28.11 14.50 55.07
C GLU A 14 28.53 15.92 54.59
N LYS A 15 28.14 16.96 55.33
CA LYS A 15 28.41 18.37 55.00
C LYS A 15 29.89 18.75 54.96
N ASP A 16 30.75 17.95 55.60
CA ASP A 16 32.19 18.23 55.73
C ASP A 16 33.02 17.83 54.48
N LYS A 17 32.37 17.34 53.41
CA LYS A 17 33.05 17.00 52.15
C LYS A 17 32.70 18.00 51.05
N PRO A 18 33.68 18.55 50.30
CA PRO A 18 33.44 19.56 49.26
C PRO A 18 32.55 19.10 48.09
N PHE A 19 32.22 17.80 48.00
CA PHE A 19 31.36 17.22 46.97
C PHE A 19 30.12 16.48 47.51
N GLY A 20 29.80 16.62 48.80
CA GLY A 20 28.66 15.93 49.44
C GLY A 20 27.31 16.26 48.79
N ASP A 21 27.05 17.56 48.60
CA ASP A 21 25.79 18.05 48.02
C ASP A 21 25.65 17.66 46.54
N VAL A 22 26.73 17.75 45.76
CA VAL A 22 26.76 17.34 44.35
C VAL A 22 26.49 15.83 44.23
N LYS A 23 27.06 15.02 45.11
CA LYS A 23 26.84 13.56 45.16
C LYS A 23 25.40 13.23 45.53
N ALA A 24 24.80 13.97 46.47
CA ALA A 24 23.41 13.80 46.87
C ALA A 24 22.46 14.16 45.72
N ILE A 25 22.67 15.29 45.03
CA ILE A 25 21.89 15.72 43.87
C ILE A 25 22.03 14.72 42.71
N ALA A 26 23.26 14.28 42.40
CA ALA A 26 23.50 13.28 41.37
C ALA A 26 22.78 11.96 41.68
N TYR A 27 22.86 11.48 42.93
CA TYR A 27 22.15 10.28 43.36
C TYR A 27 20.63 10.44 43.24
N SER A 28 20.06 11.56 43.72
CA SER A 28 18.63 11.86 43.56
C SER A 28 18.20 11.90 42.11
N THR A 29 19.01 12.48 41.22
CA THR A 29 18.74 12.56 39.77
C THR A 29 18.69 11.18 39.14
N ILE A 30 19.69 10.34 39.43
CA ILE A 30 19.78 8.99 38.87
C ILE A 30 18.64 8.11 39.41
N VAL A 31 18.23 8.28 40.67
CA VAL A 31 17.13 7.50 41.26
C VAL A 31 15.76 7.92 40.72
N SER A 32 15.53 9.22 40.49
CA SER A 32 14.24 9.76 40.04
C SER A 32 14.00 9.61 38.54
N VAL A 33 14.96 10.07 37.73
CA VAL A 33 14.81 10.21 36.26
C VAL A 33 15.81 9.34 35.50
N GLY A 34 16.72 8.65 36.20
CA GLY A 34 17.81 7.87 35.59
C GLY A 34 17.38 6.85 34.53
N PRO A 35 16.35 6.00 34.74
CA PRO A 35 15.89 5.06 33.71
C PRO A 35 15.52 5.73 32.38
N TRP A 36 14.85 6.88 32.44
CA TRP A 36 14.47 7.65 31.25
C TRP A 36 15.68 8.32 30.58
N ILE A 37 16.61 8.88 31.36
CA ILE A 37 17.86 9.46 30.83
C ILE A 37 18.70 8.37 30.14
N ILE A 38 18.90 7.22 30.78
CA ILE A 38 19.74 6.13 30.24
C ILE A 38 19.18 5.62 28.91
N THR A 39 17.85 5.43 28.82
CA THR A 39 17.19 4.96 27.60
C THR A 39 17.16 6.02 26.49
N SER A 40 17.04 7.30 26.84
CA SER A 40 17.14 8.38 25.86
C SER A 40 18.56 8.54 25.30
N VAL A 41 19.58 8.45 26.17
CA VAL A 41 20.98 8.50 25.75
C VAL A 41 21.32 7.33 24.81
N SER A 42 20.85 6.11 25.12
CA SER A 42 21.11 4.95 24.26
C SER A 42 20.44 5.07 22.88
N LEU A 43 19.20 5.57 22.83
CA LEU A 43 18.51 5.89 21.57
C LEU A 43 19.33 6.88 20.73
N ASN A 44 19.83 7.96 21.33
CA ASN A 44 20.63 8.95 20.62
C ASN A 44 21.99 8.40 20.17
N ILE A 45 22.66 7.56 20.98
CA ILE A 45 23.91 6.90 20.58
C ILE A 45 23.67 5.97 19.38
N ILE A 46 22.58 5.20 19.37
CA ILE A 46 22.24 4.34 18.23
C ILE A 46 22.01 5.17 16.96
N ILE A 47 21.36 6.34 17.06
CA ILE A 47 21.23 7.27 15.93
C ILE A 47 22.59 7.80 15.49
N LEU A 48 23.47 8.18 16.41
CA LEU A 48 24.82 8.68 16.09
C LEU A 48 25.66 7.61 15.37
N LEU A 49 25.61 6.36 15.84
CA LEU A 49 26.21 5.22 15.15
C LEU A 49 25.63 5.07 13.74
N ALA A 50 24.31 5.21 13.59
CA ALA A 50 23.68 5.14 12.28
C ALA A 50 24.09 6.30 11.35
N LYS A 51 24.33 7.50 11.88
CA LYS A 51 24.90 8.62 11.10
C LYS A 51 26.33 8.32 10.66
N ALA A 52 27.16 7.75 11.53
CA ALA A 52 28.56 7.42 11.23
C ALA A 52 28.70 6.39 10.09
N VAL A 53 27.73 5.49 9.95
CA VAL A 53 27.67 4.49 8.86
C VAL A 53 26.87 5.00 7.65
N ASN A 54 26.53 6.29 7.59
CA ASN A 54 25.76 6.93 6.50
C ASN A 54 24.41 6.26 6.19
N ILE A 55 23.72 5.77 7.22
CA ILE A 55 22.37 5.18 7.05
C ILE A 55 21.37 6.26 6.60
N ASN A 56 20.49 5.88 5.67
CA ASN A 56 19.45 6.73 5.10
C ASN A 56 18.59 7.40 6.20
N ARG A 57 18.18 8.66 5.95
CA ARG A 57 17.31 9.43 6.85
C ARG A 57 15.99 8.70 7.13
N PHE A 58 15.41 8.05 6.12
CA PHE A 58 14.16 7.29 6.27
C PHE A 58 14.25 6.22 7.37
N GLU A 59 15.31 5.41 7.35
CA GLU A 59 15.52 4.35 8.34
C GLU A 59 15.70 4.90 9.75
N ARG A 60 16.48 5.98 9.89
CA ARG A 60 16.67 6.64 11.20
C ARG A 60 15.36 7.17 11.77
N VAL A 61 14.52 7.75 10.90
CA VAL A 61 13.19 8.26 11.28
C VAL A 61 12.27 7.11 11.66
N LEU A 62 12.23 6.02 10.89
CA LEU A 62 11.40 4.85 11.18
C LEU A 62 11.79 4.22 12.54
N TYR A 63 13.08 4.09 12.83
CA TYR A 63 13.57 3.66 14.14
C TYR A 63 13.07 4.56 15.29
N THR A 64 13.26 5.88 15.18
CA THR A 64 12.82 6.82 16.23
C THR A 64 11.31 6.82 16.39
N SER A 65 10.56 6.72 15.29
CA SER A 65 9.10 6.71 15.29
C SER A 65 8.57 5.48 16.01
N THR A 66 9.13 4.30 15.74
CA THR A 66 8.74 3.06 16.40
C THR A 66 8.96 3.13 17.91
N ILE A 67 10.10 3.66 18.36
CA ILE A 67 10.37 3.81 19.80
C ILE A 67 9.44 4.86 20.42
N LEU A 68 9.23 6.00 19.76
CA LEU A 68 8.35 7.05 20.25
C LEU A 68 6.91 6.54 20.43
N TYR A 69 6.37 5.85 19.43
CA TYR A 69 5.06 5.23 19.52
C TYR A 69 4.99 4.21 20.65
N ALA A 70 5.99 3.32 20.75
CA ALA A 70 6.03 2.36 21.84
C ALA A 70 6.08 3.04 23.21
N PHE A 71 6.86 4.12 23.35
CA PHE A 71 6.97 4.92 24.57
C PHE A 71 5.63 5.57 24.95
N VAL A 72 5.05 6.38 24.06
CA VAL A 72 3.81 7.13 24.33
C VAL A 72 2.65 6.19 24.66
N PHE A 73 2.40 5.20 23.79
CA PHE A 73 1.27 4.31 24.00
C PHE A 73 1.47 3.35 25.19
N SER A 74 2.72 3.04 25.57
CA SER A 74 2.96 2.20 26.76
C SER A 74 2.53 2.91 28.05
N GLN A 75 2.71 4.23 28.11
CA GLN A 75 2.23 5.05 29.22
C GLN A 75 0.71 5.18 29.20
N LEU A 76 0.09 5.36 28.03
CA LEU A 76 -1.37 5.41 27.89
C LEU A 76 -2.03 4.08 28.32
N LEU A 77 -1.41 2.94 28.01
CA LEU A 77 -1.90 1.62 28.37
C LEU A 77 -1.77 1.33 29.88
N THR A 78 -0.64 1.70 30.48
CA THR A 78 -0.32 1.36 31.88
C THR A 78 -0.84 2.39 32.89
N GLY A 79 -0.95 3.65 32.47
CA GLY A 79 -1.38 4.78 33.27
C GLY A 79 -2.64 4.54 34.10
N PRO A 80 -3.74 4.01 33.52
CA PRO A 80 -4.98 3.75 34.27
C PRO A 80 -4.79 2.78 35.45
N PHE A 81 -3.83 1.87 35.38
CA PHE A 81 -3.60 0.89 36.45
C PHE A 81 -2.57 1.37 37.47
N GLN A 82 -1.69 2.31 37.11
CA GLN A 82 -0.53 2.69 37.90
C GLN A 82 -0.87 3.14 39.32
N TYR A 83 -1.79 4.10 39.49
CA TYR A 83 -2.16 4.60 40.81
C TYR A 83 -2.99 3.59 41.62
N LEU A 84 -3.88 2.84 40.96
CA LEU A 84 -4.69 1.81 41.61
C LEU A 84 -3.82 0.69 42.20
N VAL A 85 -2.87 0.18 41.41
CA VAL A 85 -1.92 -0.86 41.84
C VAL A 85 -1.00 -0.32 42.92
N THR A 86 -0.50 0.92 42.78
CA THR A 86 0.32 1.56 43.83
C THR A 86 -0.42 1.60 45.18
N ARG A 87 -1.71 1.93 45.16
CA ARG A 87 -2.53 1.94 46.39
C ARG A 87 -2.71 0.53 46.96
N TYR A 88 -3.11 -0.43 46.13
CA TYR A 88 -3.28 -1.83 46.54
C TYR A 88 -2.01 -2.37 47.21
N VAL A 89 -0.86 -2.15 46.59
CA VAL A 89 0.40 -2.65 47.11
C VAL A 89 0.81 -1.92 48.39
N SER A 90 0.57 -0.61 48.49
CA SER A 90 0.82 0.15 49.72
C SER A 90 0.01 -0.40 50.90
N ASP A 91 -1.26 -0.74 50.67
CA ASP A 91 -2.14 -1.34 51.70
C ASP A 91 -1.70 -2.78 52.06
N CYS A 92 -1.19 -3.56 51.10
CA CYS A 92 -0.57 -4.86 51.38
C CYS A 92 0.71 -4.73 52.24
N VAL A 93 1.57 -3.75 51.95
CA VAL A 93 2.78 -3.48 52.73
C VAL A 93 2.42 -3.05 54.15
N PHE A 94 1.45 -2.15 54.30
CA PHE A 94 0.95 -1.72 55.61
C PHE A 94 0.37 -2.89 56.42
N SER A 95 -0.40 -3.77 55.76
CA SER A 95 -1.03 -4.95 56.38
C SER A 95 -0.10 -6.16 56.51
N LYS A 96 1.19 -6.03 56.13
CA LYS A 96 2.20 -7.11 56.11
C LYS A 96 1.85 -8.35 55.27
N ASN A 97 0.93 -8.21 54.31
CA ASN A 97 0.49 -9.29 53.42
C ASN A 97 1.32 -9.35 52.13
N ILE A 98 2.62 -9.68 52.27
CA ILE A 98 3.60 -9.58 51.19
C ILE A 98 3.35 -10.60 50.06
N SER A 99 2.79 -11.78 50.35
CA SER A 99 2.48 -12.81 49.34
C SER A 99 1.50 -12.31 48.26
N LYS A 100 0.56 -11.44 48.62
CA LYS A 100 -0.41 -10.83 47.69
C LYS A 100 0.24 -9.87 46.69
N ILE A 101 1.41 -9.32 47.02
CA ILE A 101 2.14 -8.39 46.13
C ILE A 101 2.65 -9.14 44.90
N ARG A 102 3.20 -10.35 45.10
CA ARG A 102 3.64 -11.23 44.00
C ARG A 102 2.49 -11.57 43.07
N GLY A 103 1.34 -11.96 43.64
CA GLY A 103 0.12 -12.25 42.90
C GLY A 103 -0.32 -11.06 42.04
N ALA A 104 -0.42 -9.88 42.66
CA ALA A 104 -0.81 -8.66 41.97
C ALA A 104 0.15 -8.31 40.82
N TYR A 105 1.48 -8.45 41.00
CA TYR A 105 2.47 -8.23 39.95
C TYR A 105 2.23 -9.14 38.73
N ILE A 106 2.02 -10.44 38.98
CA ILE A 106 1.75 -11.42 37.92
C ILE A 106 0.40 -11.12 37.25
N GLY A 107 -0.64 -10.82 38.04
CA GLY A 107 -1.98 -10.49 37.55
C GLY A 107 -2.00 -9.27 36.64
N ILE A 108 -1.41 -8.15 37.07
CA ILE A 108 -1.36 -6.94 36.24
C ILE A 108 -0.49 -7.17 34.98
N SER A 109 0.62 -7.90 35.10
CA SER A 109 1.48 -8.20 33.95
C SER A 109 0.72 -9.00 32.88
N LYS A 110 -0.11 -9.98 33.28
CA LYS A 110 -0.99 -10.73 32.35
C LYS A 110 -1.96 -9.80 31.62
N ILE A 111 -2.62 -8.87 32.33
CA ILE A 111 -3.55 -7.90 31.72
C ILE A 111 -2.82 -7.04 30.70
N ILE A 112 -1.65 -6.49 31.05
CA ILE A 112 -0.87 -5.62 30.17
C ILE A 112 -0.34 -6.38 28.95
N ILE A 113 0.09 -7.64 29.09
CA ILE A 113 0.50 -8.47 27.94
C ILE A 113 -0.68 -8.68 26.98
N ILE A 114 -1.86 -9.03 27.49
CA ILE A 114 -3.04 -9.31 26.65
C ILE A 114 -3.49 -8.04 25.92
N LEU A 115 -3.71 -6.95 26.66
CA LEU A 115 -4.13 -5.67 26.07
C LEU A 115 -3.06 -5.11 25.14
N GLY A 116 -1.79 -5.21 25.54
CA GLY A 116 -0.64 -4.73 24.77
C GLY A 116 -0.48 -5.48 23.45
N PHE A 117 -0.64 -6.81 23.46
CA PHE A 117 -0.61 -7.63 22.25
C PHE A 117 -1.70 -7.22 21.26
N PHE A 118 -2.95 -7.14 21.68
CA PHE A 118 -4.04 -6.78 20.76
C PHE A 118 -3.89 -5.35 20.25
N MET A 119 -3.58 -4.39 21.12
CA MET A 119 -3.41 -2.99 20.75
C MET A 119 -2.30 -2.81 19.69
N SER A 120 -1.13 -3.42 19.92
CA SER A 120 -0.01 -3.35 18.97
C SER A 120 -0.25 -4.17 17.69
N TYR A 121 -0.84 -5.37 17.79
CA TYR A 121 -1.18 -6.20 16.64
C TYR A 121 -2.15 -5.49 15.69
N PHE A 122 -3.25 -4.93 16.20
CA PHE A 122 -4.22 -4.22 15.37
C PHE A 122 -3.66 -2.96 14.72
N PHE A 123 -2.74 -2.27 15.41
CA PHE A 123 -2.07 -1.11 14.89
C PHE A 123 -1.10 -1.46 13.75
N ILE A 124 -0.19 -2.41 13.98
CA ILE A 124 0.91 -2.71 13.05
C ILE A 124 0.48 -3.61 11.85
N ARG A 125 -0.64 -4.35 11.95
CA ARG A 125 -1.02 -5.35 10.93
C ARG A 125 -1.11 -4.77 9.52
N ARG A 126 -1.61 -3.52 9.39
CA ARG A 126 -1.79 -2.82 8.11
C ARG A 126 -0.52 -2.16 7.56
N GLY A 127 0.61 -2.21 8.29
CA GLY A 127 1.85 -1.56 7.86
C GLY A 127 2.62 -2.31 6.81
N GLU A 128 3.33 -1.55 5.98
CA GLU A 128 4.23 -2.02 4.91
C GLU A 128 5.60 -2.38 5.51
N LEU A 129 5.59 -3.30 6.47
CA LEU A 129 6.76 -3.71 7.24
C LEU A 129 6.93 -5.23 7.18
N SER A 130 8.17 -5.72 7.29
CA SER A 130 8.43 -7.16 7.36
C SER A 130 7.76 -7.80 8.57
N THR A 131 7.42 -9.08 8.46
CA THR A 131 6.78 -9.83 9.56
C THR A 131 7.63 -9.81 10.83
N ASN A 132 8.95 -9.91 10.68
CA ASN A 132 9.90 -9.84 11.79
C ASN A 132 9.89 -8.46 12.45
N TYR A 133 9.87 -7.38 11.68
CA TYR A 133 9.74 -6.02 12.22
C TYR A 133 8.45 -5.84 13.02
N LYS A 134 7.32 -6.32 12.49
CA LYS A 134 6.03 -6.27 13.20
C LYS A 134 6.08 -7.00 14.54
N LEU A 135 6.68 -8.19 14.58
CA LEU A 135 6.85 -8.97 15.80
C LEU A 135 7.73 -8.24 16.82
N VAL A 136 8.87 -7.70 16.41
CA VAL A 136 9.77 -6.95 17.29
C VAL A 136 9.06 -5.71 17.85
N CYS A 137 8.27 -4.98 17.05
CA CYS A 137 7.47 -3.86 17.52
C CYS A 137 6.49 -4.25 18.62
N ILE A 138 5.79 -5.38 18.46
CA ILE A 138 4.86 -5.91 19.47
C ILE A 138 5.62 -6.26 20.75
N VAL A 139 6.76 -6.94 20.65
CA VAL A 139 7.59 -7.29 21.81
C VAL A 139 8.12 -6.04 22.51
N LEU A 140 8.63 -5.06 21.77
CA LEU A 140 9.09 -3.78 22.31
C LEU A 140 7.98 -3.08 23.09
N PHE A 141 6.80 -2.94 22.48
CA PHE A 141 5.66 -2.27 23.11
C PHE A 141 5.22 -2.94 24.41
N ILE A 142 5.07 -4.28 24.40
CA ILE A 142 4.69 -5.04 25.58
C ILE A 142 5.75 -4.92 26.67
N THR A 143 7.04 -5.06 26.34
CA THR A 143 8.14 -5.03 27.32
C THR A 143 8.38 -3.64 27.90
N MET A 144 8.20 -2.58 27.12
CA MET A 144 8.17 -1.20 27.63
C MET A 144 7.00 -1.00 28.59
N SER A 145 5.80 -1.48 28.23
CA SER A 145 4.62 -1.40 29.11
C SER A 145 4.83 -2.16 30.42
N LEU A 146 5.41 -3.35 30.36
CA LEU A 146 5.73 -4.12 31.56
C LEU A 146 6.79 -3.44 32.42
N SER A 147 7.78 -2.78 31.81
CA SER A 147 8.83 -2.06 32.54
C SER A 147 8.26 -0.92 33.40
N TRP A 148 7.26 -0.17 32.91
CA TRP A 148 6.54 0.84 33.72
C TRP A 148 5.87 0.22 34.95
N ILE A 149 5.21 -0.91 34.79
CA ILE A 149 4.59 -1.63 35.89
C ILE A 149 5.64 -2.14 36.88
N THR A 150 6.70 -2.79 36.40
CA THR A 150 7.81 -3.28 37.22
C THR A 150 8.42 -2.17 38.07
N MET A 151 8.58 -0.96 37.53
CA MET A 151 9.10 0.19 38.27
C MET A 151 8.25 0.57 39.49
N ILE A 152 6.92 0.42 39.42
CA ILE A 152 6.02 0.63 40.57
C ILE A 152 6.41 -0.29 41.72
N PHE A 153 6.60 -1.58 41.43
CA PHE A 153 6.93 -2.58 42.45
C PHE A 153 8.36 -2.44 42.96
N VAL A 154 9.32 -2.11 42.08
CA VAL A 154 10.72 -1.92 42.47
C VAL A 154 10.87 -0.71 43.41
N SER A 155 10.10 0.36 43.20
CA SER A 155 10.11 1.54 44.08
C SER A 155 9.78 1.20 45.55
N LEU A 156 9.06 0.11 45.80
CA LEU A 156 8.73 -0.37 47.15
C LEU A 156 9.90 -1.05 47.84
N LEU A 157 10.75 -1.73 47.07
CA LEU A 157 11.91 -2.47 47.58
C LEU A 157 13.06 -1.54 47.97
N LYS A 158 13.02 -0.28 47.53
CA LYS A 158 14.01 0.77 47.82
C LYS A 158 15.44 0.44 47.36
N ASN A 159 15.64 -0.61 46.54
CA ASN A 159 16.93 -0.95 45.96
C ASN A 159 17.09 -0.33 44.56
N TYR A 160 17.23 0.98 44.53
CA TYR A 160 17.37 1.74 43.28
C TYR A 160 18.68 1.42 42.56
N ASN A 161 19.75 1.09 43.30
CA ASN A 161 21.05 0.71 42.72
C ASN A 161 20.96 -0.48 41.77
N PHE A 162 20.21 -1.53 42.15
CA PHE A 162 20.01 -2.70 41.27
C PHE A 162 19.21 -2.33 40.02
N MET A 163 18.16 -1.53 40.18
CA MET A 163 17.33 -1.05 39.08
C MET A 163 18.18 -0.27 38.06
N ILE A 164 18.93 0.72 38.52
CA ILE A 164 19.79 1.57 37.69
C ILE A 164 20.84 0.72 36.96
N LYS A 165 21.53 -0.18 37.66
CA LYS A 165 22.52 -1.09 37.05
C LYS A 165 21.89 -1.96 35.97
N SER A 166 20.67 -2.46 36.22
CA SER A 166 19.94 -3.25 35.23
C SER A 166 19.70 -2.43 33.97
N PHE A 167 19.13 -1.23 34.10
CA PHE A 167 18.91 -0.31 32.96
C PHE A 167 20.19 0.02 32.21
N PHE A 168 21.28 0.30 32.93
CA PHE A 168 22.57 0.63 32.31
C PHE A 168 23.14 -0.56 31.52
N ILE A 169 23.13 -1.76 32.10
CA ILE A 169 23.63 -2.98 31.46
C ILE A 169 22.80 -3.32 30.20
N GLY A 170 21.47 -3.31 30.28
CA GLY A 170 20.64 -3.62 29.11
C GLY A 170 20.80 -2.60 27.98
N ASN A 171 20.98 -1.32 28.30
CA ASN A 171 21.22 -0.29 27.29
C ASN A 171 22.62 -0.40 26.65
N ILE A 172 23.67 -0.76 27.40
CA ILE A 172 24.99 -1.06 26.84
C ILE A 172 24.89 -2.25 25.88
N ILE A 173 24.17 -3.31 26.28
CA ILE A 173 23.96 -4.49 25.42
C ILE A 173 23.19 -4.10 24.17
N ALA A 174 22.17 -3.24 24.26
CA ALA A 174 21.46 -2.74 23.08
C ALA A 174 22.39 -2.04 22.09
N ILE A 175 23.23 -1.11 22.56
CA ILE A 175 24.20 -0.39 21.73
C ILE A 175 25.22 -1.39 21.12
N GLY A 176 25.73 -2.32 21.93
CA GLY A 176 26.65 -3.36 21.50
C GLY A 176 26.06 -4.27 20.42
N CYS A 177 24.80 -4.70 20.57
CA CYS A 177 24.08 -5.49 19.58
C CYS A 177 23.98 -4.73 18.24
N VAL A 178 23.53 -3.47 18.27
CA VAL A 178 23.43 -2.66 17.03
C VAL A 178 24.80 -2.49 16.38
N TYR A 179 25.85 -2.21 17.16
CA TYR A 179 27.21 -2.09 16.65
C TYR A 179 27.70 -3.39 15.99
N VAL A 180 27.47 -4.54 16.62
CA VAL A 180 27.82 -5.85 16.05
C VAL A 180 27.07 -6.11 14.76
N PHE A 181 25.78 -5.80 14.69
CA PHE A 181 25.03 -5.96 13.46
C PHE A 181 25.52 -5.03 12.35
N PHE A 182 25.83 -3.76 12.63
CA PHE A 182 26.43 -2.88 11.62
C PHE A 182 27.78 -3.39 11.10
N LYS A 183 28.55 -4.09 11.93
CA LYS A 183 29.83 -4.70 11.53
C LYS A 183 29.66 -5.96 10.66
N TYR A 184 28.58 -6.71 10.82
CA TYR A 184 28.35 -7.98 10.09
C TYR A 184 27.01 -7.95 9.31
N PRO A 185 26.97 -7.29 8.13
CA PRO A 185 25.77 -7.16 7.30
C PRO A 185 25.10 -8.47 6.89
N ASN A 186 25.91 -9.52 6.70
CA ASN A 186 25.44 -10.85 6.24
C ASN A 186 24.40 -11.49 7.17
N LEU A 187 24.28 -11.04 8.42
CA LEU A 187 23.33 -11.55 9.41
C LEU A 187 21.87 -11.13 9.14
N TYR A 188 21.63 -10.12 8.30
CA TYR A 188 20.29 -9.53 8.09
C TYR A 188 20.00 -9.14 6.65
N GLU A 189 20.63 -9.78 5.65
CA GLU A 189 20.51 -9.43 4.22
C GLU A 189 19.06 -9.31 3.70
N LYS A 190 18.09 -9.96 4.36
CA LYS A 190 16.66 -9.92 3.99
C LYS A 190 15.83 -8.87 4.72
N GLU A 191 16.41 -8.12 5.66
CA GLU A 191 15.69 -7.22 6.56
C GLU A 191 16.19 -5.76 6.48
N SER A 192 15.30 -4.80 6.76
CA SER A 192 15.64 -3.37 6.80
C SER A 192 16.68 -3.03 7.89
N ILE A 193 17.42 -1.94 7.71
CA ILE A 193 18.40 -1.49 8.72
C ILE A 193 17.68 -1.04 10.01
N SER A 194 16.50 -0.43 9.89
CA SER A 194 15.63 -0.06 11.01
C SER A 194 15.26 -1.27 11.84
N PHE A 195 15.00 -2.43 11.22
CA PHE A 195 14.70 -3.67 11.93
C PHE A 195 15.79 -3.99 12.95
N VAL A 196 17.04 -3.97 12.50
CA VAL A 196 18.21 -4.29 13.31
C VAL A 196 18.37 -3.31 14.47
N MET A 197 18.18 -2.01 14.21
CA MET A 197 18.24 -0.97 15.24
C MET A 197 17.15 -1.17 16.31
N VAL A 198 15.91 -1.43 15.89
CA VAL A 198 14.79 -1.69 16.79
C VAL A 198 15.00 -3.00 17.55
N LEU A 199 15.50 -4.06 16.89
CA LEU A 199 15.79 -5.35 17.51
C LEU A 199 16.84 -5.21 18.61
N GLY A 200 17.96 -4.54 18.34
CA GLY A 200 19.01 -4.29 19.32
C GLY A 200 18.49 -3.51 20.54
N TYR A 201 17.72 -2.44 20.30
CA TYR A 201 17.08 -1.70 21.39
C TYR A 201 16.09 -2.55 22.20
N THR A 202 15.29 -3.37 21.51
CA THR A 202 14.31 -4.28 22.12
C THR A 202 14.99 -5.31 23.01
N ILE A 203 16.13 -5.89 22.59
CA ILE A 203 16.92 -6.83 23.40
C ILE A 203 17.32 -6.16 24.72
N GLY A 204 17.80 -4.92 24.67
CA GLY A 204 18.17 -4.18 25.89
C GLY A 204 17.00 -3.96 26.84
N ILE A 205 15.84 -3.55 26.32
CA ILE A 205 14.63 -3.35 27.13
C ILE A 205 14.09 -4.67 27.70
N VAL A 206 14.13 -5.76 26.94
CA VAL A 206 13.77 -7.11 27.41
C VAL A 206 14.68 -7.52 28.57
N LEU A 207 15.99 -7.35 28.44
CA LEU A 207 16.95 -7.68 29.50
C LEU A 207 16.70 -6.85 30.77
N ASN A 208 16.44 -5.54 30.60
CA ASN A 208 16.06 -4.66 31.71
C ASN A 208 14.82 -5.18 32.44
N PHE A 209 13.78 -5.52 31.69
CA PHE A 209 12.54 -6.08 32.24
C PHE A 209 12.79 -7.41 32.97
N LEU A 210 13.56 -8.32 32.37
CA LEU A 210 13.86 -9.63 32.95
C LEU A 210 14.66 -9.52 34.25
N PHE A 211 15.73 -8.72 34.29
CA PHE A 211 16.52 -8.53 35.51
C PHE A 211 15.69 -7.96 36.66
N ASN A 212 14.90 -6.92 36.39
CA ASN A 212 14.03 -6.34 37.41
C ASN A 212 12.93 -7.32 37.84
N SER A 213 12.33 -8.05 36.90
CA SER A 213 11.29 -9.05 37.21
C SER A 213 11.82 -10.20 38.06
N ILE A 214 13.00 -10.74 37.74
CA ILE A 214 13.65 -11.81 38.52
C ILE A 214 13.94 -11.31 39.93
N TYR A 215 14.44 -10.08 40.06
CA TYR A 215 14.69 -9.48 41.36
C TYR A 215 13.41 -9.34 42.18
N LEU A 216 12.33 -8.81 41.60
CA LEU A 216 11.02 -8.70 42.26
C LEU A 216 10.48 -10.06 42.73
N LEU A 217 10.49 -11.05 41.85
CA LEU A 217 9.97 -12.39 42.15
C LEU A 217 10.81 -13.14 43.20
N LYS A 218 12.11 -12.84 43.29
CA LYS A 218 12.99 -13.40 44.32
C LYS A 218 12.75 -12.77 45.70
N VAL A 219 12.44 -11.47 45.74
CA VAL A 219 12.20 -10.74 46.99
C VAL A 219 10.80 -11.04 47.53
N PHE A 220 9.77 -11.01 46.70
CA PHE A 220 8.40 -11.33 47.10
C PHE A 220 8.17 -12.84 47.04
N LYS A 221 8.62 -13.55 48.09
CA LYS A 221 8.42 -14.99 48.25
C LYS A 221 6.97 -15.34 48.68
N GLY A 222 6.52 -16.54 48.30
CA GLY A 222 5.21 -17.08 48.65
C GLY A 222 4.36 -17.40 47.41
N GLU A 223 3.52 -18.43 47.49
CA GLU A 223 2.50 -18.71 46.49
C GLU A 223 1.32 -17.76 46.67
N SER A 224 0.92 -17.13 45.57
CA SER A 224 -0.28 -16.30 45.52
C SER A 224 -1.50 -17.19 45.29
N THR A 225 -2.50 -17.08 46.15
CA THR A 225 -3.79 -17.74 45.95
C THR A 225 -4.71 -16.93 45.02
N GLU A 226 -4.48 -15.63 44.84
CA GLU A 226 -5.29 -14.73 44.01
C GLU A 226 -4.41 -13.72 43.25
N ASP A 227 -4.14 -13.98 41.97
CA ASP A 227 -3.34 -13.08 41.12
C ASP A 227 -4.06 -11.75 40.83
N PHE A 228 -5.40 -11.78 40.76
CA PHE A 228 -6.22 -10.61 40.40
C PHE A 228 -6.86 -9.90 41.60
N GLY A 229 -6.34 -10.10 42.82
CA GLY A 229 -6.89 -9.50 44.05
C GLY A 229 -6.99 -7.97 44.01
N PHE A 230 -6.10 -7.29 43.28
CA PHE A 230 -6.12 -5.84 43.09
C PHE A 230 -7.37 -5.35 42.34
N LEU A 231 -8.04 -6.19 41.55
CA LEU A 231 -9.28 -5.82 40.86
C LEU A 231 -10.41 -5.50 41.85
N GLY A 232 -10.34 -6.01 43.08
CA GLY A 232 -11.29 -5.66 44.16
C GLY A 232 -11.29 -4.16 44.50
N TYR A 233 -10.18 -3.47 44.26
CA TYR A 233 -10.01 -2.05 44.59
C TYR A 233 -10.67 -1.11 43.57
N PHE A 234 -11.07 -1.62 42.40
CA PHE A 234 -11.92 -0.85 41.47
C PHE A 234 -13.16 -0.32 42.20
N LYS A 235 -13.72 -1.11 43.12
CA LYS A 235 -14.72 -0.60 44.04
C LYS A 235 -14.06 0.18 45.19
N GLY A 236 -14.39 1.46 45.29
CA GLY A 236 -13.88 2.37 46.32
C GLY A 236 -12.71 3.25 45.84
N TYR A 237 -11.86 2.76 44.94
CA TYR A 237 -10.71 3.52 44.42
C TYR A 237 -10.75 3.80 42.92
N PHE A 238 -11.93 3.75 42.29
CA PHE A 238 -12.08 3.97 40.84
C PHE A 238 -11.54 5.33 40.36
N ASN A 239 -11.59 6.36 41.21
CA ASN A 239 -11.01 7.67 40.90
C ASN A 239 -9.49 7.61 40.64
N LEU A 240 -8.76 6.65 41.22
CA LEU A 240 -7.33 6.45 40.92
C LEU A 240 -7.12 5.96 39.49
N PHE A 241 -8.03 5.11 38.99
CA PHE A 241 -8.00 4.64 37.61
C PHE A 241 -8.18 5.80 36.64
N PHE A 242 -9.17 6.65 36.89
CA PHE A 242 -9.40 7.85 36.08
C PHE A 242 -8.31 8.90 36.20
N THR A 243 -7.70 9.05 37.38
CA THR A 243 -6.54 9.95 37.56
C THR A 243 -5.42 9.55 36.60
N GLY A 244 -5.07 8.27 36.56
CA GLY A 244 -4.06 7.75 35.65
C GLY A 244 -4.46 7.90 34.19
N LEU A 245 -5.67 7.47 33.84
CA LEU A 245 -6.20 7.59 32.47
C LEU A 245 -6.13 9.04 31.97
N PHE A 246 -6.77 9.98 32.66
CA PHE A 246 -6.86 11.35 32.17
C PHE A 246 -5.53 12.09 32.24
N TYR A 247 -4.68 11.86 33.24
CA TYR A 247 -3.37 12.52 33.29
C TYR A 247 -2.49 12.13 32.10
N PHE A 248 -2.33 10.83 31.81
CA PHE A 248 -1.47 10.40 30.71
C PHE A 248 -2.06 10.73 29.33
N TRP A 249 -3.39 10.64 29.17
CA TRP A 249 -4.04 11.13 27.95
C TRP A 249 -3.90 12.64 27.80
N GLY A 250 -4.01 13.40 28.90
CA GLY A 250 -3.77 14.84 28.90
C GLY A 250 -2.35 15.18 28.52
N MET A 251 -1.36 14.47 29.06
CA MET A 251 0.05 14.65 28.74
C MET A 251 0.35 14.46 27.25
N TRP A 252 -0.24 13.46 26.59
CA TRP A 252 0.12 13.09 25.20
C TRP A 252 -0.88 13.53 24.13
N SER A 253 -2.09 13.97 24.50
CA SER A 253 -3.15 14.38 23.56
C SER A 253 -2.67 15.40 22.53
N HIS A 254 -1.91 16.42 22.93
CA HIS A 254 -1.35 17.43 22.03
C HIS A 254 -0.46 16.84 20.91
N VAL A 255 0.37 15.82 21.20
CA VAL A 255 1.19 15.13 20.18
C VAL A 255 0.28 14.39 19.21
N ILE A 256 -0.71 13.66 19.72
CA ILE A 256 -1.66 12.91 18.89
C ILE A 256 -2.44 13.88 17.99
N VAL A 257 -2.95 14.99 18.53
CA VAL A 257 -3.64 16.02 17.73
C VAL A 257 -2.71 16.56 16.65
N ASN A 258 -1.45 16.82 16.98
CA ASN A 258 -0.49 17.35 16.01
C ASN A 258 -0.10 16.34 14.94
N TRP A 259 -0.19 15.03 15.22
CA TRP A 259 -0.12 14.03 14.16
C TRP A 259 -1.23 14.24 13.12
N TYR A 260 -2.46 14.58 13.53
CA TYR A 260 -3.57 14.76 12.57
C TYR A 260 -3.63 16.13 11.91
N LEU A 261 -3.26 17.20 12.63
CA LEU A 261 -3.47 18.59 12.19
C LEU A 261 -2.18 19.35 11.88
N GLY A 262 -1.03 18.88 12.33
CA GLY A 262 0.26 19.54 12.08
C GLY A 262 0.94 19.10 10.80
N ASN A 263 2.18 19.56 10.63
CA ASN A 263 3.09 19.16 9.56
C ASN A 263 3.58 17.72 9.76
N SER A 264 2.69 16.77 9.51
CA SER A 264 2.93 15.36 9.68
C SER A 264 3.02 14.62 8.34
N TYR A 265 3.73 13.51 8.35
CA TYR A 265 3.74 12.57 7.23
C TYR A 265 3.67 11.13 7.73
N ILE A 266 3.29 10.23 6.84
CA ILE A 266 3.14 8.80 7.15
C ILE A 266 4.39 8.05 6.71
N THR A 267 4.98 7.30 7.64
CA THR A 267 6.15 6.43 7.40
C THR A 267 5.70 4.96 7.50
N ALA A 268 6.12 4.15 6.52
CA ALA A 268 5.83 2.71 6.44
C ALA A 268 4.32 2.34 6.50
N GLY A 269 3.46 3.23 6.01
CA GLY A 269 2.01 3.05 5.94
C GLY A 269 1.26 3.05 7.28
N VAL A 270 1.94 3.24 8.43
CA VAL A 270 1.34 3.13 9.78
C VAL A 270 1.71 4.26 10.72
N PHE A 271 2.98 4.69 10.73
CA PHE A 271 3.44 5.70 11.69
C PHE A 271 3.19 7.10 11.14
N ARG A 272 2.39 7.90 11.83
CA ARG A 272 2.13 9.29 11.48
C ARG A 272 2.90 10.19 12.44
N ILE A 273 3.88 10.91 11.94
CA ILE A 273 4.85 11.62 12.78
C ILE A 273 4.93 13.08 12.40
N SER A 274 5.22 13.92 13.39
CA SER A 274 5.53 15.33 13.22
C SER A 274 6.92 15.58 13.85
N PRO A 275 8.02 15.23 13.16
CA PRO A 275 9.34 15.10 13.79
C PRO A 275 9.82 16.38 14.48
N LEU A 276 9.60 17.55 13.88
CA LEU A 276 10.03 18.83 14.46
C LEU A 276 9.33 19.07 15.81
N TYR A 277 8.01 18.88 15.84
CA TYR A 277 7.25 19.03 17.08
C TYR A 277 7.65 18.02 18.15
N GLU A 278 7.82 16.76 17.79
CA GLU A 278 8.19 15.69 18.72
C GLU A 278 9.56 15.90 19.35
N ILE A 279 10.53 16.35 18.54
CA ILE A 279 11.88 16.70 19.00
C ILE A 279 11.82 17.89 19.96
N ALA A 280 11.05 18.94 19.63
CA ALA A 280 10.85 20.08 20.53
C ALA A 280 10.21 19.68 21.86
N VAL A 281 9.19 18.81 21.84
CA VAL A 281 8.56 18.25 23.05
C VAL A 281 9.56 17.46 23.87
N PHE A 282 10.36 16.60 23.24
CA PHE A 282 11.38 15.83 23.92
C PHE A 282 12.40 16.72 24.64
N TYR A 283 12.99 17.70 23.95
CA TYR A 283 13.96 18.61 24.57
C TYR A 283 13.31 19.52 25.61
N GLY A 284 12.07 19.95 25.41
CA GLY A 284 11.30 20.67 26.42
C GLY A 284 11.22 19.89 27.73
N PHE A 285 10.89 18.60 27.68
CA PHE A 285 10.85 17.74 28.87
C PHE A 285 12.20 17.54 29.55
N CYS A 286 13.32 17.57 28.81
CA CYS A 286 14.65 17.57 29.42
C CYS A 286 14.87 18.78 30.35
N THR A 287 14.27 19.94 30.03
CA THR A 287 14.41 21.14 30.87
C THR A 287 13.73 21.02 32.24
N ALA A 288 12.75 20.10 32.41
CA ALA A 288 11.99 19.91 33.65
C ALA A 288 12.61 18.91 34.63
N ILE A 289 13.71 18.25 34.27
CA ILE A 289 14.42 17.30 35.14
C ILE A 289 14.77 17.92 36.49
N PRO A 290 15.33 19.15 36.58
CA PRO A 290 15.70 19.75 37.88
C PRO A 290 14.53 19.84 38.85
N SER A 291 13.33 20.22 38.39
CA SER A 291 12.12 20.27 39.23
C SER A 291 11.69 18.92 39.76
N MET A 292 11.75 17.87 38.93
CA MET A 292 11.41 16.51 39.37
C MET A 292 12.34 16.04 40.50
N VAL A 293 13.64 16.30 40.35
CA VAL A 293 14.66 15.96 41.35
C VAL A 293 14.45 16.76 42.62
N TYR A 294 14.26 18.08 42.49
CA TYR A 294 14.01 18.96 43.63
C TYR A 294 12.77 18.53 44.41
N PHE A 295 11.65 18.29 43.70
CA PHE A 295 10.39 17.87 44.30
C PHE A 295 10.56 16.62 45.16
N MET A 296 11.25 15.62 44.63
CA MET A 296 11.51 14.37 45.35
C MET A 296 12.36 14.58 46.62
N ILE A 297 13.38 15.44 46.55
CA ILE A 297 14.26 15.73 47.69
C ILE A 297 13.49 16.44 48.80
N PHE A 298 12.78 17.53 48.49
CA PHE A 298 12.11 18.31 49.54
C PHE A 298 10.94 17.55 50.15
N LEU A 299 10.22 16.74 49.35
CA LEU A 299 9.10 15.93 49.85
C LEU A 299 9.55 15.02 51.00
N GLU A 300 10.73 14.41 50.88
CA GLU A 300 11.28 13.48 51.89
C GLU A 300 12.05 14.20 53.02
N THR A 301 12.74 15.29 52.72
CA THR A 301 13.63 15.96 53.69
C THR A 301 12.91 17.03 54.52
N ARG A 302 12.07 17.87 53.90
CA ARG A 302 11.41 19.01 54.55
C ARG A 302 9.93 18.78 54.83
N PHE A 303 9.19 18.22 53.88
CA PHE A 303 7.74 18.08 54.00
C PHE A 303 7.31 16.87 54.87
N LEU A 304 7.96 15.71 54.71
CA LEU A 304 7.61 14.51 55.48
C LEU A 304 7.63 14.71 57.02
N PRO A 305 8.63 15.40 57.63
CA PRO A 305 8.61 15.71 59.07
C PRO A 305 7.39 16.51 59.52
N VAL A 306 7.07 17.61 58.84
CA VAL A 306 5.94 18.48 59.21
C VAL A 306 4.60 17.78 58.99
N TYR A 307 4.51 16.94 57.95
CA TYR A 307 3.37 16.06 57.72
C TYR A 307 3.17 15.07 58.87
N GLN A 308 4.23 14.38 59.30
CA GLN A 308 4.18 13.45 60.43
C GLN A 308 3.78 14.17 61.72
N ASN A 309 4.30 15.38 61.95
CA ASN A 309 3.95 16.18 63.11
C ASN A 309 2.45 16.57 63.11
N TYR A 310 1.92 17.04 61.98
CA TYR A 310 0.50 17.35 61.85
C TYR A 310 -0.40 16.16 62.21
N TYR A 311 -0.15 14.98 61.63
CA TYR A 311 -0.95 13.79 61.93
C TYR A 311 -0.73 13.28 63.36
N LYS A 312 0.45 13.49 63.95
CA LYS A 312 0.69 13.20 65.36
C LYS A 312 -0.19 14.07 66.26
N GLU A 313 -0.23 15.38 66.01
CA GLU A 313 -1.07 16.30 66.78
C GLU A 313 -2.56 16.00 66.59
N VAL A 314 -2.99 15.66 65.38
CA VAL A 314 -4.39 15.28 65.08
C VAL A 314 -4.82 14.01 65.81
N PHE A 315 -3.94 13.00 65.91
CA PHE A 315 -4.33 11.67 66.40
C PHE A 315 -3.98 11.39 67.87
N TYR A 316 -2.95 12.02 68.43
CA TYR A 316 -2.41 11.60 69.73
C TYR A 316 -2.32 12.73 70.77
N THR A 317 -1.79 13.90 70.41
CA THR A 317 -1.27 14.85 71.43
C THR A 317 -1.82 16.27 71.38
N GLY A 318 -2.43 16.72 70.28
CA GLY A 318 -2.65 18.15 70.04
C GLY A 318 -4.02 18.64 70.50
N ASN A 319 -4.04 19.83 71.13
CA ASN A 319 -5.28 20.60 71.26
C ASN A 319 -5.64 21.28 69.91
N TYR A 320 -6.80 21.94 69.85
CA TYR A 320 -7.26 22.58 68.60
C TYR A 320 -6.26 23.63 68.05
N GLU A 321 -5.61 24.41 68.92
CA GLU A 321 -4.61 25.40 68.50
C GLU A 321 -3.31 24.75 68.03
N ASP A 322 -2.89 23.65 68.66
CA ASP A 322 -1.71 22.87 68.23
C ASP A 322 -1.94 22.26 66.85
N ILE A 323 -3.13 21.67 66.62
CA ILE A 323 -3.51 21.13 65.31
C ILE A 323 -3.52 22.23 64.24
N LYS A 324 -4.11 23.39 64.57
CA LYS A 324 -4.17 24.54 63.64
C LYS A 324 -2.79 25.14 63.38
N LYS A 325 -1.88 25.12 64.36
CA LYS A 325 -0.48 25.54 64.20
C LYS A 325 0.27 24.55 63.31
N ALA A 326 0.18 23.25 63.58
CA ALA A 326 0.83 22.22 62.78
C ALA A 326 0.31 22.18 61.34
N LEU A 327 -0.99 22.41 61.12
CA LEU A 327 -1.58 22.57 59.79
C LEU A 327 -0.97 23.76 59.03
N ARG A 328 -0.88 24.92 59.70
CA ARG A 328 -0.29 26.14 59.12
C ARG A 328 1.18 25.94 58.77
N GLU A 329 1.95 25.31 59.66
CA GLU A 329 3.36 24.99 59.42
C GLU A 329 3.53 24.03 58.23
N MET A 330 2.71 22.97 58.17
CA MET A 330 2.73 22.02 57.06
C MET A 330 2.36 22.69 55.73
N TYR A 331 1.30 23.50 55.69
CA TYR A 331 0.91 24.22 54.48
C TYR A 331 1.95 25.24 54.05
N LYS A 332 2.51 26.01 54.99
CA LYS A 332 3.57 26.98 54.73
C LYS A 332 4.80 26.30 54.14
N ALA A 333 5.28 25.23 54.77
CA ALA A 333 6.42 24.47 54.26
C ALA A 333 6.15 23.91 52.85
N LEU A 334 4.97 23.33 52.60
CA LEU A 334 4.65 22.82 51.27
C LEU A 334 4.60 23.95 50.21
N SER A 335 3.94 25.06 50.54
CA SER A 335 3.74 26.18 49.61
C SER A 335 5.05 26.90 49.29
N GLU A 336 5.91 27.14 50.29
CA GLU A 336 7.22 27.78 50.10
C GLU A 336 8.13 26.92 49.23
N GLU A 337 8.18 25.60 49.47
CA GLU A 337 9.02 24.69 48.69
C GLU A 337 8.55 24.53 47.25
N ILE A 338 7.23 24.46 47.01
CA ILE A 338 6.69 24.43 45.64
C ILE A 338 6.97 25.75 44.94
N PHE A 339 6.74 26.88 45.60
CA PHE A 339 6.98 28.20 45.00
C PHE A 339 8.45 28.40 44.64
N TYR A 340 9.36 28.04 45.55
CA TYR A 340 10.80 28.03 45.26
C TYR A 340 11.15 27.11 44.09
N SER A 341 10.57 25.92 44.03
CA SER A 341 10.74 25.02 42.87
C SER A 341 10.25 25.66 41.58
N MET A 342 9.13 26.39 41.61
CA MET A 342 8.57 27.12 40.47
C MET A 342 9.48 28.26 40.04
N GLU A 343 10.04 29.03 40.97
CA GLU A 343 11.01 30.10 40.69
C GLU A 343 12.28 29.54 40.03
N LEU A 344 12.86 28.49 40.61
CA LEU A 344 14.06 27.84 40.06
C LEU A 344 13.81 27.31 38.66
N GLN A 345 12.70 26.61 38.45
CA GLN A 345 12.36 26.07 37.13
C GLN A 345 12.07 27.18 36.12
N PHE A 346 11.44 28.27 36.54
CA PHE A 346 11.17 29.42 35.68
C PHE A 346 12.48 30.05 35.19
N MET A 347 13.47 30.21 36.07
CA MET A 347 14.82 30.69 35.69
C MET A 347 15.49 29.74 34.69
N VAL A 348 15.42 28.43 34.91
CA VAL A 348 15.94 27.42 33.98
C VAL A 348 15.22 27.51 32.63
N SER A 349 13.89 27.56 32.63
CA SER A 349 13.07 27.63 31.43
C SER A 349 13.34 28.91 30.63
N ILE A 350 13.40 30.08 31.27
CA ILE A 350 13.77 31.34 30.60
C ILE A 350 15.18 31.26 30.02
N THR A 351 16.13 30.68 30.75
CA THR A 351 17.50 30.51 30.26
C THR A 351 17.52 29.72 28.95
N PHE A 352 16.79 28.61 28.85
CA PHE A 352 16.69 27.83 27.60
C PHE A 352 15.92 28.56 26.49
N VAL A 353 14.90 29.35 26.82
CA VAL A 353 14.16 30.16 25.84
C VAL A 353 15.05 31.26 25.23
N LEU A 354 15.83 31.96 26.06
CA LEU A 354 16.73 33.03 25.65
C LEU A 354 17.99 32.51 24.97
N ALA A 355 18.61 31.46 25.52
CA ALA A 355 19.77 30.82 24.92
C ALA A 355 19.42 29.94 23.70
N GLY A 356 18.13 29.83 23.36
CA GLY A 356 17.65 29.00 22.25
C GLY A 356 18.35 29.32 20.93
N ASP A 357 18.54 30.60 20.59
CA ASP A 357 19.22 31.00 19.35
C ASP A 357 20.65 30.44 19.30
N LEU A 358 21.42 30.61 20.39
CA LEU A 358 22.80 30.13 20.48
C LEU A 358 22.91 28.62 20.40
N ILE A 359 21.99 27.90 21.08
CA ILE A 359 21.96 26.44 21.06
C ILE A 359 21.64 25.95 19.64
N PHE A 360 20.64 26.56 18.99
CA PHE A 360 20.19 26.13 17.67
C PHE A 360 21.22 26.44 16.58
N ASP A 361 21.86 27.61 16.65
CA ASP A 361 22.94 28.00 15.73
C ASP A 361 24.16 27.07 15.90
N TYR A 362 24.59 26.80 17.14
CA TYR A 362 25.72 25.91 17.42
C TYR A 362 25.51 24.47 16.89
N PHE A 363 24.29 23.95 16.98
CA PHE A 363 23.96 22.61 16.49
C PHE A 363 23.45 22.58 15.04
N GLY A 364 23.35 23.73 14.36
CA GLY A 364 22.83 23.84 12.99
C GLY A 364 21.39 23.36 12.85
N MET A 365 20.54 23.65 13.84
CA MET A 365 19.13 23.23 13.88
C MET A 365 18.20 24.21 13.17
N ASP A 366 17.06 23.72 12.68
CA ASP A 366 16.07 24.51 11.95
C ASP A 366 15.46 25.64 12.80
N LEU A 367 15.35 26.85 12.24
CA LEU A 367 14.73 28.01 12.90
C LEU A 367 13.23 27.78 13.20
N TYR A 368 12.53 26.98 12.41
CA TYR A 368 11.14 26.63 12.70
C TYR A 368 11.02 25.76 13.96
N LEU A 369 12.02 24.92 14.25
CA LEU A 369 12.06 24.11 15.47
C LEU A 369 12.26 24.98 16.72
N LEU A 370 12.92 26.13 16.59
CA LEU A 370 13.22 27.04 17.69
C LEU A 370 11.96 27.64 18.31
N ASP A 371 11.01 28.10 17.48
CA ASP A 371 9.78 28.72 17.97
C ASP A 371 8.90 27.71 18.72
N ILE A 372 8.78 26.49 18.17
CA ILE A 372 8.09 25.39 18.83
C ILE A 372 8.78 25.03 20.14
N PHE A 373 10.12 24.95 20.14
CA PHE A 373 10.89 24.63 21.34
C PHE A 373 10.65 25.65 22.45
N ARG A 374 10.71 26.96 22.15
CA ARG A 374 10.48 28.04 23.13
C ARG A 374 9.11 27.93 23.80
N LEU A 375 8.05 27.76 23.01
CA LEU A 375 6.70 27.58 23.55
C LEU A 375 6.60 26.29 24.37
N THR A 376 7.22 25.21 23.91
CA THR A 376 7.15 23.91 24.57
C THR A 376 7.86 23.91 25.92
N VAL A 377 8.98 24.62 26.07
CA VAL A 377 9.67 24.79 27.37
C VAL A 377 8.73 25.43 28.41
N LEU A 378 7.95 26.44 28.02
CA LEU A 378 6.95 27.07 28.90
C LEU A 378 5.76 26.14 29.18
N SER A 379 5.30 25.39 28.17
CA SER A 379 4.22 24.40 28.35
C SER A 379 4.61 23.31 29.34
N VAL A 380 5.84 22.79 29.22
CA VAL A 380 6.41 21.77 30.07
C VAL A 380 6.61 22.30 31.50
N TYR A 381 7.05 23.55 31.67
CA TYR A 381 7.10 24.22 32.96
C TYR A 381 5.75 24.11 33.68
N CYS A 382 4.64 24.47 33.03
CA CYS A 382 3.33 24.36 33.68
C CYS A 382 2.90 22.89 33.89
N ALA A 383 3.14 22.02 32.91
CA ALA A 383 2.72 20.62 32.96
C ALA A 383 3.40 19.84 34.11
N ILE A 384 4.68 20.13 34.42
CA ILE A 384 5.36 19.46 35.54
C ILE A 384 4.75 19.84 36.90
N PHE A 385 4.33 21.09 37.08
CA PHE A 385 3.66 21.50 38.31
C PHE A 385 2.24 20.95 38.42
N VAL A 386 1.52 20.78 37.31
CA VAL A 386 0.25 20.01 37.29
C VAL A 386 0.48 18.59 37.83
N ALA A 387 1.54 17.90 37.36
CA ALA A 387 1.89 16.56 37.82
C ALA A 387 2.26 16.52 39.32
N ILE A 388 3.01 17.54 39.79
CA ILE A 388 3.35 17.70 41.21
C ILE A 388 2.08 17.89 42.05
N TYR A 389 1.14 18.75 41.65
CA TYR A 389 -0.12 18.94 42.37
C TYR A 389 -0.99 17.69 42.38
N ILE A 390 -1.11 16.97 41.26
CA ILE A 390 -1.80 15.67 41.22
C ILE A 390 -1.16 14.71 42.24
N THR A 391 0.17 14.66 42.31
CA THR A 391 0.90 13.83 43.28
C THR A 391 0.61 14.24 44.72
N ILE A 392 0.55 15.54 45.02
CA ILE A 392 0.18 16.07 46.35
C ILE A 392 -1.26 15.70 46.70
N PHE A 393 -2.21 15.84 45.77
CA PHE A 393 -3.60 15.45 46.01
C PHE A 393 -3.71 13.96 46.33
N LEU A 394 -2.95 13.12 45.63
CA LEU A 394 -2.87 11.69 45.92
C LEU A 394 -2.18 11.39 47.25
N TYR A 395 -1.16 12.16 47.63
CA TYR A 395 -0.46 12.03 48.91
C TYR A 395 -1.40 12.23 50.10
N PHE A 396 -2.34 13.17 49.99
CA PHE A 396 -3.40 13.41 50.98
C PHE A 396 -4.69 12.60 50.74
N ASP A 397 -4.68 11.63 49.82
CA ASP A 397 -5.83 10.80 49.43
C ASP A 397 -7.07 11.59 48.92
N PHE A 398 -6.85 12.75 48.28
CA PHE A 398 -7.89 13.55 47.59
C PHE A 398 -8.08 13.10 46.14
N ARG A 399 -8.50 11.84 45.98
CA ARG A 399 -8.65 11.14 44.69
C ARG A 399 -9.58 11.82 43.69
N GLY A 400 -10.62 12.50 44.18
CA GLY A 400 -11.57 13.23 43.32
C GLY A 400 -10.91 14.45 42.67
N TYR A 401 -10.17 15.24 43.45
CA TYR A 401 -9.45 16.41 42.95
C TYR A 401 -8.32 16.00 41.99
N SER A 402 -7.62 14.90 42.24
CA SER A 402 -6.61 14.38 41.31
C SER A 402 -7.22 13.96 39.98
N ALA A 403 -8.34 13.22 40.00
CA ALA A 403 -9.04 12.79 38.78
C ALA A 403 -9.59 13.97 38.00
N PHE A 404 -10.18 14.96 38.68
CA PHE A 404 -10.76 16.14 38.05
C PHE A 404 -9.68 17.05 37.44
N THR A 405 -8.54 17.23 38.11
CA THR A 405 -7.40 17.98 37.56
C THR A 405 -6.85 17.30 36.31
N GLY A 406 -6.69 15.97 36.32
CA GLY A 406 -6.30 15.20 35.13
C GLY A 406 -7.32 15.31 33.99
N LEU A 407 -8.62 15.29 34.31
CA LEU A 407 -9.69 15.45 33.33
C LEU A 407 -9.68 16.84 32.68
N ILE A 408 -9.55 17.89 33.50
CA ILE A 408 -9.41 19.27 33.00
C ILE A 408 -8.23 19.33 32.04
N PHE A 409 -7.05 18.87 32.48
CA PHE A 409 -5.85 18.87 31.66
C PHE A 409 -6.06 18.16 30.32
N PHE A 410 -6.70 16.99 30.33
CA PHE A 410 -6.99 16.24 29.12
C PHE A 410 -7.93 16.98 28.17
N LEU A 411 -9.04 17.49 28.68
CA LEU A 411 -10.04 18.19 27.87
C LEU A 411 -9.46 19.50 27.31
N THR A 412 -8.86 20.33 28.16
CA THR A 412 -8.27 21.60 27.72
C THR A 412 -7.11 21.36 26.76
N ASN A 413 -6.27 20.35 26.98
CA ASN A 413 -5.12 20.12 26.10
C ASN A 413 -5.56 19.62 24.73
N THR A 414 -6.55 18.72 24.70
CA THR A 414 -7.13 18.25 23.44
C THR A 414 -7.83 19.38 22.69
N ILE A 415 -8.72 20.14 23.36
CA ILE A 415 -9.50 21.21 22.73
C ILE A 415 -8.59 22.33 22.22
N PHE A 416 -7.69 22.86 23.05
CA PHE A 416 -6.83 23.96 22.62
C PHE A 416 -5.83 23.52 21.55
N SER A 417 -5.29 22.29 21.62
CA SER A 417 -4.43 21.77 20.55
C SER A 417 -5.18 21.62 19.23
N ILE A 418 -6.47 21.26 19.25
CA ILE A 418 -7.29 21.20 18.02
C ILE A 418 -7.54 22.61 17.47
N ILE A 419 -7.82 23.58 18.34
CA ILE A 419 -8.03 24.98 17.93
C ILE A 419 -6.75 25.52 17.31
N THR A 420 -5.61 25.43 17.99
CA THR A 420 -4.33 25.95 17.48
C THR A 420 -3.81 25.17 16.28
N GLY A 421 -4.08 23.87 16.21
CA GLY A 421 -3.72 23.04 15.05
C GLY A 421 -4.55 23.34 13.79
N LYS A 422 -5.74 23.95 13.93
CA LYS A 422 -6.53 24.46 12.79
C LYS A 422 -6.13 25.87 12.36
N MET A 423 -5.43 26.61 13.23
CA MET A 423 -4.86 27.91 12.89
C MET A 423 -3.59 27.72 12.04
N SER A 424 -2.88 28.80 11.73
CA SER A 424 -1.61 28.70 11.00
C SER A 424 -0.55 27.91 11.78
N GLU A 425 0.40 27.32 11.06
CA GLU A 425 1.53 26.54 11.58
C GLU A 425 2.37 27.26 12.65
N ASN A 426 2.35 28.59 12.69
CA ASN A 426 3.05 29.40 13.70
C ASN A 426 2.50 29.23 15.14
N TYR A 427 1.30 28.67 15.31
CA TYR A 427 0.68 28.48 16.63
C TYR A 427 0.89 27.07 17.21
N LEU A 428 1.73 26.25 16.59
CA LEU A 428 2.05 24.93 17.12
C LEU A 428 2.69 25.02 18.52
N GLY A 429 2.19 24.20 19.45
CA GLY A 429 2.62 24.20 20.85
C GLY A 429 1.92 25.21 21.76
N LEU A 430 1.27 26.24 21.21
CA LEU A 430 0.51 27.24 21.99
C LEU A 430 -0.67 26.60 22.73
N GLY A 431 -1.38 25.66 22.08
CA GLY A 431 -2.51 24.98 22.71
C GLY A 431 -2.11 24.17 23.95
N PHE A 432 -0.91 23.58 23.91
CA PHE A 432 -0.34 22.88 25.05
C PHE A 432 -0.01 23.84 26.20
N PHE A 433 0.58 25.00 25.89
CA PHE A 433 0.90 26.03 26.88
C PHE A 433 -0.34 26.56 27.59
N ILE A 434 -1.35 26.99 26.83
CA ILE A 434 -2.59 27.56 27.40
C ILE A 434 -3.29 26.53 28.29
N SER A 435 -3.36 25.28 27.82
CA SER A 435 -3.96 24.19 28.60
C SER A 435 -3.23 23.93 29.92
N SER A 436 -1.91 23.76 29.88
CA SER A 436 -1.12 23.46 31.07
C SER A 436 -1.14 24.63 32.06
N PHE A 437 -1.10 25.87 31.57
CA PHE A 437 -1.20 27.07 32.39
C PHE A 437 -2.55 27.19 33.11
N ILE A 438 -3.68 27.04 32.40
CA ILE A 438 -5.02 27.08 33.01
C ILE A 438 -5.19 25.96 34.03
N THR A 439 -4.75 24.75 33.70
CA THR A 439 -4.81 23.60 34.60
C THR A 439 -3.98 23.86 35.87
N LEU A 440 -2.81 24.45 35.74
CA LEU A 440 -1.95 24.82 36.87
C LEU A 440 -2.65 25.81 37.81
N LEU A 441 -3.27 26.87 37.28
CA LEU A 441 -4.02 27.83 38.10
C LEU A 441 -5.15 27.16 38.88
N ILE A 442 -5.89 26.25 38.23
CA ILE A 442 -6.96 25.47 38.87
C ILE A 442 -6.39 24.53 39.96
N ALA A 443 -5.26 23.89 39.70
CA ALA A 443 -4.60 23.02 40.68
C ALA A 443 -4.11 23.80 41.91
N VAL A 444 -3.53 24.99 41.73
CA VAL A 444 -3.15 25.89 42.84
C VAL A 444 -4.37 26.28 43.66
N TYR A 445 -5.49 26.61 43.00
CA TYR A 445 -6.75 26.92 43.68
C TYR A 445 -7.29 25.73 44.48
N PHE A 446 -7.30 24.52 43.91
CA PHE A 446 -7.70 23.31 44.62
C PHE A 446 -6.82 23.00 45.82
N ASN A 447 -5.50 23.18 45.69
CA ASN A 447 -4.57 22.97 46.79
C ASN A 447 -4.93 23.83 48.01
N ARG A 448 -5.18 25.13 47.81
CA ARG A 448 -5.60 26.02 48.90
C ARG A 448 -6.90 25.54 49.56
N ARG A 449 -7.92 25.22 48.75
CA ARG A 449 -9.24 24.78 49.26
C ARG A 449 -9.18 23.46 50.02
N ILE A 450 -8.29 22.55 49.61
CA ILE A 450 -8.04 21.28 50.28
C ILE A 450 -7.47 21.52 51.68
N PHE A 451 -6.47 22.39 51.81
CA PHE A 451 -5.82 22.67 53.08
C PHE A 451 -6.74 23.40 54.07
N GLU A 452 -7.61 24.30 53.58
CA GLU A 452 -8.62 24.97 54.41
C GLU A 452 -9.58 23.98 55.09
N ASN A 453 -9.88 22.85 54.44
CA ASN A 453 -10.82 21.84 54.94
C ASN A 453 -10.12 20.55 55.44
N LEU A 454 -8.79 20.50 55.46
CA LEU A 454 -8.05 19.26 55.66
C LEU A 454 -8.39 18.60 56.99
N THR A 455 -8.30 19.35 58.09
CA THR A 455 -8.57 18.83 59.44
C THR A 455 -9.98 18.28 59.59
N TYR A 456 -10.97 19.00 59.05
CA TYR A 456 -12.37 18.55 59.05
C TYR A 456 -12.53 17.22 58.30
N ILE A 457 -11.97 17.13 57.10
CA ILE A 457 -12.07 15.94 56.26
C ILE A 457 -11.33 14.75 56.89
N THR A 458 -10.14 14.98 57.47
CA THR A 458 -9.37 13.94 58.15
C THR A 458 -10.14 13.35 59.33
N MET A 459 -10.78 14.19 60.14
CA MET A 459 -11.61 13.73 61.27
C MET A 459 -12.86 12.97 60.80
N PHE A 460 -13.55 13.47 59.77
CA PHE A 460 -14.79 12.84 59.27
C PHE A 460 -14.54 11.52 58.54
N ARG A 461 -13.48 11.42 57.74
CA ARG A 461 -13.13 10.19 56.99
C ARG A 461 -12.86 8.99 57.91
N ARG A 462 -12.45 9.22 59.16
CA ARG A 462 -12.24 8.16 60.16
C ARG A 462 -13.52 7.35 60.43
N ASN A 463 -14.69 7.96 60.29
CA ASN A 463 -15.97 7.32 60.59
C ASN A 463 -16.50 6.46 59.44
N TYR A 464 -15.83 6.43 58.28
CA TYR A 464 -16.27 5.69 57.10
C TYR A 464 -15.21 4.68 56.66
N GLU A 465 -15.47 3.39 56.90
CA GLU A 465 -14.74 2.33 56.20
C GLU A 465 -15.13 2.34 54.71
N VAL A 466 -14.15 2.54 53.83
CA VAL A 466 -14.38 2.38 52.39
C VAL A 466 -14.70 0.92 52.13
N LYS A 467 -15.92 0.63 51.67
CA LYS A 467 -16.33 -0.73 51.28
C LYS A 467 -15.52 -1.18 50.06
N ILE A 468 -14.52 -2.02 50.29
CA ILE A 468 -13.69 -2.65 49.25
C ILE A 468 -14.33 -3.99 48.84
N GLY A 469 -14.63 -4.12 47.55
CA GLY A 469 -15.09 -5.36 46.94
C GLY A 469 -16.55 -5.74 47.26
N GLU A 470 -17.50 -5.33 46.41
CA GLU A 470 -18.83 -5.96 46.30
C GLU A 470 -18.85 -6.99 45.16
N ASP A 471 -19.98 -7.69 45.01
CA ASP A 471 -20.16 -8.88 44.16
C ASP A 471 -19.57 -8.77 42.76
N PHE A 472 -19.70 -7.63 42.06
CA PHE A 472 -19.14 -7.45 40.72
C PHE A 472 -17.61 -7.50 40.67
N SER A 473 -16.94 -6.67 41.48
CA SER A 473 -15.46 -6.59 41.51
C SER A 473 -14.81 -7.89 42.01
N ARG A 474 -15.41 -8.54 43.01
CA ARG A 474 -14.98 -9.87 43.47
C ARG A 474 -15.30 -10.95 42.44
N GLY A 475 -16.43 -10.84 41.76
CA GLY A 475 -16.81 -11.69 40.63
C GLY A 475 -15.80 -11.60 39.49
N LEU A 476 -15.40 -10.39 39.10
CA LEU A 476 -14.37 -10.16 38.07
C LEU A 476 -13.04 -10.80 38.46
N SER A 477 -12.57 -10.58 39.69
CA SER A 477 -11.36 -11.25 40.21
C SER A 477 -11.48 -12.78 40.15
N ARG A 478 -12.61 -13.35 40.62
CA ARG A 478 -12.86 -14.81 40.57
C ARG A 478 -12.86 -15.35 39.14
N VAL A 479 -13.52 -14.67 38.19
CA VAL A 479 -13.56 -15.06 36.78
C VAL A 479 -12.16 -15.02 36.16
N MET A 480 -11.40 -13.96 36.43
CA MET A 480 -10.03 -13.82 35.94
C MET A 480 -9.09 -14.89 36.53
N ASN A 481 -9.22 -15.20 37.82
CA ASN A 481 -8.46 -16.26 38.49
C ASN A 481 -8.78 -17.66 37.91
N LYS A 482 -10.00 -17.89 37.40
CA LYS A 482 -10.38 -19.13 36.68
C LYS A 482 -9.78 -19.26 35.27
N LYS A 483 -8.91 -18.35 34.85
CA LYS A 483 -8.22 -18.36 33.55
C LYS A 483 -9.15 -18.24 32.33
N VAL A 484 -10.37 -17.73 32.51
CA VAL A 484 -11.36 -17.51 31.42
C VAL A 484 -10.80 -16.60 30.32
N TYR A 485 -9.89 -15.69 30.66
CA TYR A 485 -9.19 -14.83 29.71
C TYR A 485 -8.43 -15.61 28.62
N ILE A 486 -8.00 -16.86 28.87
CA ILE A 486 -7.33 -17.69 27.85
C ILE A 486 -8.31 -18.05 26.72
N ILE A 487 -9.55 -18.42 27.08
CA ILE A 487 -10.61 -18.74 26.11
C ILE A 487 -10.98 -17.48 25.33
N LEU A 488 -11.09 -16.34 25.99
CA LEU A 488 -11.40 -15.06 25.33
C LEU A 488 -10.28 -14.65 24.37
N VAL A 489 -9.01 -14.81 24.76
CA VAL A 489 -7.86 -14.58 23.87
C VAL A 489 -7.90 -15.52 22.67
N ALA A 490 -8.15 -16.81 22.88
CA ALA A 490 -8.26 -17.80 21.80
C ALA A 490 -9.42 -17.46 20.84
N LEU A 491 -10.57 -17.02 21.36
CA LEU A 491 -11.72 -16.62 20.56
C LEU A 491 -11.44 -15.35 19.75
N VAL A 492 -10.79 -14.34 20.35
CA VAL A 492 -10.35 -13.14 19.62
C VAL A 492 -9.31 -13.50 18.56
N MET A 493 -8.33 -14.37 18.87
CA MET A 493 -7.37 -14.88 17.90
C MET A 493 -8.05 -15.64 16.75
N LEU A 494 -9.12 -16.40 16.99
CA LEU A 494 -9.88 -17.09 15.95
C LEU A 494 -10.69 -16.12 15.08
N ILE A 495 -11.34 -15.12 15.67
CA ILE A 495 -12.10 -14.10 14.93
C ILE A 495 -11.18 -13.27 14.03
N PHE A 496 -10.01 -12.89 14.53
CA PHE A 496 -9.08 -12.00 13.80
C PHE A 496 -7.99 -12.74 13.02
N GLY A 497 -7.74 -14.02 13.32
CA GLY A 497 -6.87 -14.92 12.57
C GLY A 497 -7.58 -15.62 11.40
N GLY A 498 -8.90 -15.46 11.27
CA GLY A 498 -9.72 -16.10 10.25
C GLY A 498 -9.82 -15.32 8.94
N CYS A 499 -9.33 -15.96 7.87
CA CYS A 499 -9.51 -15.65 6.44
C CYS A 499 -8.61 -14.57 5.81
N THR A 500 -7.30 -14.81 5.78
CA THR A 500 -6.50 -14.31 4.66
C THR A 500 -6.90 -15.07 3.39
N SER A 501 -7.65 -14.42 2.51
CA SER A 501 -7.95 -14.97 1.19
C SER A 501 -6.67 -14.95 0.35
N TYR A 502 -6.24 -16.15 -0.05
CA TYR A 502 -5.18 -16.35 -1.04
C TYR A 502 -5.84 -16.54 -2.40
N ASP A 503 -5.24 -15.98 -3.44
CA ASP A 503 -5.64 -16.27 -4.81
C ASP A 503 -5.25 -17.70 -5.22
N LYS A 504 -5.68 -18.12 -6.42
CA LYS A 504 -5.34 -19.45 -6.97
C LYS A 504 -3.83 -19.67 -7.16
N LYS A 505 -3.05 -18.59 -7.26
CA LYS A 505 -1.58 -18.63 -7.42
C LYS A 505 -0.87 -18.65 -6.06
N GLY A 506 -1.61 -18.65 -4.94
CA GLY A 506 -1.07 -18.71 -3.59
C GLY A 506 -0.62 -17.36 -3.04
N PHE A 507 -0.98 -16.24 -3.67
CA PHE A 507 -0.68 -14.90 -3.17
C PHE A 507 -1.75 -14.38 -2.22
N ASN A 508 -1.32 -13.75 -1.15
CA ASN A 508 -2.21 -13.06 -0.24
C ASN A 508 -2.77 -11.79 -0.90
N ASN A 509 -4.09 -11.64 -0.91
CA ASN A 509 -4.74 -10.50 -1.57
C ASN A 509 -4.32 -9.13 -1.01
N VAL A 510 -3.87 -9.08 0.26
CA VAL A 510 -3.45 -7.85 0.95
C VAL A 510 -1.94 -7.66 0.88
N THR A 511 -1.14 -8.67 1.25
CA THR A 511 0.32 -8.52 1.35
C THR A 511 1.06 -8.75 0.04
N LYS A 512 0.36 -9.26 -1.00
CA LYS A 512 0.93 -9.63 -2.31
C LYS A 512 2.09 -10.63 -2.22
N ARG A 513 2.22 -11.34 -1.09
CA ARG A 513 3.25 -12.38 -0.89
C ARG A 513 2.69 -13.77 -1.14
N ASN A 514 3.51 -14.62 -1.74
CA ASN A 514 3.17 -16.00 -2.02
C ASN A 514 3.33 -16.87 -0.77
N TRP A 515 2.34 -17.70 -0.46
CA TRP A 515 2.36 -18.63 0.68
C TRP A 515 3.43 -19.71 0.53
N HIS A 516 3.79 -20.12 -0.69
CA HIS A 516 4.74 -21.21 -0.91
C HIS A 516 6.19 -20.75 -0.75
N THR A 517 6.52 -19.56 -1.23
CA THR A 517 7.89 -19.03 -1.20
C THR A 517 8.14 -18.07 -0.02
N MET A 518 7.08 -17.64 0.67
CA MET A 518 7.09 -16.53 1.64
C MET A 518 7.61 -15.19 1.05
N GLY A 519 7.79 -15.12 -0.26
CA GLY A 519 8.37 -14.00 -1.00
C GLY A 519 7.37 -13.28 -1.90
N ILE A 520 7.89 -12.35 -2.70
CA ILE A 520 7.09 -11.57 -3.67
C ILE A 520 6.85 -12.37 -4.96
N TYR A 521 7.63 -13.42 -5.20
CA TYR A 521 7.51 -14.30 -6.37
C TYR A 521 6.88 -15.64 -6.00
N SER A 522 6.14 -16.26 -6.92
CA SER A 522 5.61 -17.61 -6.82
C SER A 522 6.73 -18.65 -6.95
N LEU A 523 6.39 -19.93 -6.77
CA LEU A 523 7.33 -21.03 -7.02
C LEU A 523 7.85 -21.04 -8.47
N GLU A 524 7.06 -20.50 -9.39
CA GLU A 524 7.36 -20.37 -10.82
C GLU A 524 8.18 -19.13 -11.14
N GLY A 525 8.50 -18.28 -10.15
CA GLY A 525 9.34 -17.10 -10.31
C GLY A 525 8.61 -15.82 -10.71
N TYR A 526 7.27 -15.81 -10.74
CA TYR A 526 6.47 -14.64 -11.12
C TYR A 526 5.86 -13.95 -9.90
N ASP A 527 5.77 -12.63 -9.91
CA ASP A 527 5.18 -11.85 -8.83
C ASP A 527 3.64 -11.91 -8.82
N TYR A 528 3.02 -11.17 -7.89
CA TYR A 528 1.56 -11.06 -7.80
C TYR A 528 0.90 -10.60 -9.11
N GLU A 529 1.60 -9.78 -9.90
CA GLU A 529 1.12 -9.22 -11.16
C GLU A 529 1.46 -10.12 -12.36
N GLY A 530 2.27 -11.16 -12.16
CA GLY A 530 2.62 -12.14 -13.18
C GLY A 530 3.94 -11.87 -13.90
N PHE A 531 4.84 -11.07 -13.32
CA PHE A 531 6.14 -10.73 -13.91
C PHE A 531 7.29 -11.39 -13.15
N ASN A 532 8.31 -11.85 -13.86
CA ASN A 532 9.51 -12.43 -13.28
C ASN A 532 10.43 -11.34 -12.68
N SER A 533 11.58 -11.74 -12.13
CA SER A 533 12.56 -10.80 -11.55
C SER A 533 13.17 -9.80 -12.54
N GLU A 534 13.04 -10.05 -13.84
CA GLU A 534 13.50 -9.19 -14.93
C GLU A 534 12.39 -8.25 -15.42
N GLY A 535 11.18 -8.36 -14.86
CA GLY A 535 10.05 -7.51 -15.22
C GLY A 535 9.27 -7.99 -16.45
N VAL A 536 9.42 -9.27 -16.81
CA VAL A 536 8.82 -9.90 -18.00
C VAL A 536 7.80 -10.95 -17.58
N ASN A 537 6.64 -10.95 -18.21
CA ASN A 537 5.60 -11.96 -17.96
C ASN A 537 5.91 -13.28 -18.69
N SER A 538 5.10 -14.31 -18.45
CA SER A 538 5.29 -15.64 -19.05
C SER A 538 5.17 -15.67 -20.59
N LEU A 539 4.67 -14.60 -21.20
CA LEU A 539 4.50 -14.45 -22.64
C LEU A 539 5.62 -13.59 -23.28
N GLY A 540 6.58 -13.12 -22.48
CA GLY A 540 7.70 -12.31 -22.96
C GLY A 540 7.44 -10.80 -22.99
N PHE A 541 6.30 -10.33 -22.47
CA PHE A 541 6.00 -8.90 -22.41
C PHE A 541 6.51 -8.28 -21.11
N ASN A 542 7.15 -7.12 -21.23
CA ASN A 542 7.47 -6.28 -20.09
C ASN A 542 6.24 -5.48 -19.60
N ARG A 543 6.38 -4.79 -18.47
CA ARG A 543 5.29 -3.99 -17.86
C ARG A 543 4.75 -2.84 -18.74
N ALA A 544 5.42 -2.51 -19.85
CA ALA A 544 4.97 -1.51 -20.81
C ALA A 544 4.24 -2.11 -22.03
N GLY A 545 4.01 -3.43 -22.04
CA GLY A 545 3.38 -4.14 -23.15
C GLY A 545 4.30 -4.38 -24.35
N TRP A 546 5.63 -4.32 -24.15
CA TRP A 546 6.62 -4.60 -25.19
C TRP A 546 7.15 -6.03 -25.06
N ASN A 547 7.15 -6.80 -26.15
CA ASN A 547 7.66 -8.16 -26.17
C ASN A 547 9.18 -8.16 -26.38
N GLU A 548 9.93 -8.70 -25.42
CA GLU A 548 11.40 -8.69 -25.46
C GLU A 548 11.98 -9.65 -26.51
N PHE A 549 11.23 -10.67 -26.94
CA PHE A 549 11.73 -11.65 -27.91
C PHE A 549 11.60 -11.18 -29.37
N THR A 550 10.52 -10.45 -29.69
CA THR A 550 10.27 -9.95 -31.04
C THR A 550 10.73 -8.51 -31.24
N ASP A 551 11.05 -7.81 -30.14
CA ASP A 551 11.30 -6.36 -30.10
C ASP A 551 10.14 -5.55 -30.73
N THR A 552 8.91 -5.98 -30.44
CA THR A 552 7.68 -5.30 -30.88
C THR A 552 6.59 -5.36 -29.81
N ALA A 553 5.47 -4.68 -30.03
CA ALA A 553 4.28 -4.80 -29.18
C ALA A 553 3.51 -6.14 -29.35
N TYR A 554 4.04 -7.09 -30.13
CA TYR A 554 3.37 -8.35 -30.48
C TYR A 554 4.29 -9.55 -30.26
N ASP A 555 3.73 -10.72 -29.96
CA ASP A 555 4.46 -11.99 -29.90
C ASP A 555 4.78 -12.54 -31.31
N TYR A 556 5.43 -13.71 -31.37
CA TYR A 556 5.80 -14.36 -32.63
C TYR A 556 4.60 -14.80 -33.49
N ARG A 557 3.39 -14.83 -32.92
CA ARG A 557 2.13 -15.13 -33.60
C ARG A 557 1.34 -13.86 -33.93
N GLY A 558 1.88 -12.68 -33.65
CA GLY A 558 1.26 -11.39 -33.95
C GLY A 558 0.21 -10.93 -32.94
N PHE A 559 0.16 -11.50 -31.72
CA PHE A 559 -0.76 -11.10 -30.65
C PHE A 559 -0.12 -10.14 -29.66
N ASP A 560 -0.86 -9.12 -29.20
CA ASP A 560 -0.42 -8.21 -28.13
C ASP A 560 -0.62 -8.81 -26.73
N GLU A 561 -0.24 -8.07 -25.68
CA GLU A 561 -0.41 -8.48 -24.28
C GLU A 561 -1.88 -8.80 -23.90
N ASN A 562 -2.85 -8.22 -24.63
CA ASN A 562 -4.29 -8.45 -24.46
C ASN A 562 -4.83 -9.56 -25.36
N HIS A 563 -3.94 -10.32 -26.02
CA HIS A 563 -4.25 -11.40 -26.93
C HIS A 563 -5.03 -10.94 -28.17
N ILE A 564 -4.76 -9.73 -28.67
CA ILE A 564 -5.35 -9.18 -29.90
C ILE A 564 -4.33 -9.27 -31.04
N HIS A 565 -4.74 -9.89 -32.14
CA HIS A 565 -3.90 -10.07 -33.32
C HIS A 565 -3.77 -8.78 -34.13
N ARG A 566 -2.54 -8.46 -34.57
CA ARG A 566 -2.17 -7.20 -35.25
C ARG A 566 -3.04 -6.87 -36.46
N GLU A 567 -3.27 -7.84 -37.34
CA GLU A 567 -3.96 -7.62 -38.63
C GLU A 567 -5.49 -7.71 -38.50
N THR A 568 -6.00 -8.71 -37.78
CA THR A 568 -7.44 -8.97 -37.69
C THR A 568 -8.12 -8.10 -36.63
N ARG A 569 -7.35 -7.52 -35.69
CA ARG A 569 -7.84 -6.79 -34.51
C ARG A 569 -8.83 -7.60 -33.67
N LYS A 570 -8.70 -8.92 -33.69
CA LYS A 570 -9.53 -9.89 -32.96
C LYS A 570 -8.66 -10.78 -32.09
N SER A 571 -9.29 -11.57 -31.23
CA SER A 571 -8.60 -12.56 -30.39
C SER A 571 -8.10 -13.79 -31.14
N TYR A 572 -8.04 -13.74 -32.47
CA TYR A 572 -7.63 -14.83 -33.34
C TYR A 572 -7.06 -14.30 -34.67
N ASP A 573 -6.17 -15.07 -35.30
CA ASP A 573 -5.52 -14.73 -36.58
C ASP A 573 -6.45 -14.93 -37.79
N GLU A 574 -5.95 -14.72 -39.01
CA GLU A 574 -6.76 -14.88 -40.25
C GLU A 574 -7.27 -16.32 -40.45
N ARG A 575 -6.55 -17.31 -39.90
CA ARG A 575 -6.90 -18.74 -39.97
C ARG A 575 -7.81 -19.17 -38.82
N GLY A 576 -8.06 -18.29 -37.86
CA GLY A 576 -8.91 -18.54 -36.69
C GLY A 576 -8.19 -19.10 -35.48
N PHE A 577 -6.87 -19.12 -35.42
CA PHE A 577 -6.12 -19.55 -34.23
C PHE A 577 -6.00 -18.42 -33.21
N ASP A 578 -6.24 -18.71 -31.95
CA ASP A 578 -5.97 -17.81 -30.83
C ASP A 578 -4.48 -17.80 -30.43
N TYR A 579 -4.13 -16.98 -29.44
CA TYR A 579 -2.76 -16.87 -28.93
C TYR A 579 -2.19 -18.23 -28.42
N GLN A 580 -3.05 -19.16 -27.99
CA GLN A 580 -2.66 -20.51 -27.56
C GLN A 580 -2.49 -21.48 -28.73
N GLY A 581 -2.85 -21.10 -29.95
CA GLY A 581 -2.81 -21.96 -31.14
C GLY A 581 -4.05 -22.85 -31.26
N LYS A 582 -5.16 -22.48 -30.62
CA LYS A 582 -6.43 -23.18 -30.73
C LYS A 582 -7.33 -22.47 -31.74
N ASN A 583 -7.90 -23.23 -32.66
CA ASN A 583 -8.79 -22.67 -33.67
C ASN A 583 -10.19 -22.42 -33.08
N VAL A 584 -10.66 -21.18 -33.15
CA VAL A 584 -11.95 -20.76 -32.58
C VAL A 584 -13.15 -21.37 -33.33
N TYR A 585 -12.99 -21.75 -34.59
CA TYR A 585 -14.08 -22.30 -35.41
C TYR A 585 -14.26 -23.81 -35.21
N THR A 586 -13.17 -24.55 -35.00
CA THR A 586 -13.22 -26.01 -34.80
C THR A 586 -13.13 -26.40 -33.32
N ASN A 587 -12.80 -25.45 -32.44
CA ASN A 587 -12.51 -25.67 -31.03
C ASN A 587 -11.40 -26.70 -30.79
N SER A 588 -10.45 -26.81 -31.74
CA SER A 588 -9.36 -27.78 -31.73
C SER A 588 -8.03 -27.13 -32.14
N PRO A 589 -6.87 -27.79 -31.97
CA PRO A 589 -5.57 -27.28 -32.46
C PRO A 589 -5.44 -27.18 -33.98
N TYR A 590 -6.49 -27.54 -34.74
CA TYR A 590 -6.46 -27.63 -36.19
C TYR A 590 -7.59 -26.80 -36.82
N ASP A 591 -7.36 -26.23 -37.99
CA ASP A 591 -8.39 -25.55 -38.77
C ASP A 591 -9.35 -26.54 -39.45
N LYS A 592 -10.32 -26.04 -40.22
CA LYS A 592 -11.31 -26.87 -40.93
C LYS A 592 -10.70 -27.83 -41.96
N LEU A 593 -9.49 -27.52 -42.45
CA LEU A 593 -8.75 -28.33 -43.40
C LEU A 593 -7.78 -29.29 -42.69
N GLY A 594 -7.75 -29.30 -41.36
CA GLY A 594 -6.94 -30.21 -40.56
C GLY A 594 -5.51 -29.75 -40.33
N PHE A 595 -5.15 -28.50 -40.62
CA PHE A 595 -3.82 -27.94 -40.40
C PHE A 595 -3.72 -27.20 -39.06
N ASP A 596 -2.59 -27.29 -38.36
CA ASP A 596 -2.31 -26.50 -37.15
C ASP A 596 -1.87 -25.06 -37.48
N ALA A 597 -1.63 -24.25 -36.46
CA ALA A 597 -1.20 -22.85 -36.61
C ALA A 597 0.12 -22.74 -37.39
N GLU A 598 1.00 -23.73 -37.27
CA GLU A 598 2.27 -23.84 -37.97
C GLU A 598 2.14 -24.42 -39.39
N GLY A 599 0.95 -24.83 -39.81
CA GLY A 599 0.65 -25.31 -41.15
C GLY A 599 0.89 -26.80 -41.36
N LYS A 600 0.97 -27.62 -40.32
CA LYS A 600 1.09 -29.08 -40.39
C LYS A 600 -0.27 -29.76 -40.29
N HIS A 601 -0.52 -30.72 -41.17
CA HIS A 601 -1.77 -31.47 -41.20
C HIS A 601 -1.80 -32.55 -40.12
N ARG A 602 -2.91 -32.64 -39.38
CA ARG A 602 -3.15 -33.55 -38.24
C ARG A 602 -2.77 -35.00 -38.51
N GLU A 603 -3.05 -35.49 -39.70
CA GLU A 603 -2.88 -36.91 -40.02
C GLU A 603 -1.51 -37.24 -40.62
N THR A 604 -0.88 -36.31 -41.32
CA THR A 604 0.41 -36.56 -41.99
C THR A 604 1.59 -36.06 -41.16
N GLY A 605 1.37 -35.12 -40.24
CA GLY A 605 2.41 -34.41 -39.49
C GLY A 605 3.30 -33.51 -40.36
N THR A 606 2.92 -33.30 -41.63
CA THR A 606 3.66 -32.51 -42.62
C THR A 606 2.81 -31.34 -43.10
N GLU A 607 3.42 -30.42 -43.85
CA GLU A 607 2.69 -29.29 -44.49
C GLU A 607 1.67 -29.71 -45.55
N TYR A 608 1.53 -31.01 -45.82
CA TYR A 608 0.64 -31.56 -46.84
C TYR A 608 -0.45 -32.43 -46.23
N ASP A 609 -1.67 -32.31 -46.73
CA ASP A 609 -2.76 -33.23 -46.42
C ASP A 609 -2.55 -34.62 -47.06
N LYS A 610 -3.51 -35.53 -46.87
CA LYS A 610 -3.46 -36.88 -47.48
C LYS A 610 -3.47 -36.87 -49.01
N ALA A 611 -4.03 -35.84 -49.63
CA ALA A 611 -4.10 -35.67 -51.08
C ALA A 611 -2.84 -34.95 -51.65
N GLY A 612 -1.92 -34.54 -50.78
CA GLY A 612 -0.67 -33.88 -51.14
C GLY A 612 -0.81 -32.37 -51.33
N TRP A 613 -1.83 -31.73 -50.76
CA TRP A 613 -2.02 -30.29 -50.82
C TRP A 613 -1.60 -29.60 -49.53
N THR A 614 -0.96 -28.45 -49.65
CA THR A 614 -0.76 -27.54 -48.51
C THR A 614 -2.03 -26.75 -48.22
N TYR A 615 -2.10 -26.13 -47.04
CA TYR A 615 -3.18 -25.20 -46.71
C TYR A 615 -3.35 -24.08 -47.76
N TYR A 616 -2.25 -23.62 -48.37
CA TYR A 616 -2.28 -22.59 -49.42
C TYR A 616 -2.67 -23.13 -50.80
N GLY A 617 -3.00 -24.41 -50.94
CA GLY A 617 -3.39 -25.01 -52.21
C GLY A 617 -2.22 -25.37 -53.13
N LEU A 618 -0.99 -25.47 -52.62
CA LEU A 618 0.16 -25.96 -53.38
C LEU A 618 0.21 -27.50 -53.37
N ASN A 619 0.32 -28.13 -54.53
CA ASN A 619 0.42 -29.59 -54.66
C ASN A 619 1.88 -30.07 -54.53
N LYS A 620 2.09 -31.06 -53.67
CA LYS A 620 3.39 -31.69 -53.39
C LYS A 620 4.08 -32.23 -54.65
N TYR A 621 3.31 -32.78 -55.59
CA TYR A 621 3.87 -33.52 -56.73
C TYR A 621 4.12 -32.65 -57.96
N THR A 622 3.32 -31.61 -58.17
CA THR A 622 3.48 -30.70 -59.32
C THR A 622 4.19 -29.40 -58.95
N GLN A 623 4.32 -29.10 -57.65
CA GLN A 623 4.82 -27.81 -57.15
C GLN A 623 4.03 -26.63 -57.73
N SER A 624 2.74 -26.83 -57.99
CA SER A 624 1.82 -25.83 -58.53
C SER A 624 0.46 -25.90 -57.83
N TYR A 625 -0.43 -24.98 -58.14
CA TYR A 625 -1.81 -24.98 -57.63
C TYR A 625 -2.72 -26.02 -58.30
N TYR A 626 -2.17 -26.90 -59.14
CA TYR A 626 -2.90 -27.94 -59.88
C TYR A 626 -2.31 -29.33 -59.62
N ASP A 627 -3.14 -30.36 -59.55
CA ASP A 627 -2.71 -31.75 -59.48
C ASP A 627 -2.16 -32.25 -60.83
N LYS A 628 -1.73 -33.52 -60.87
CA LYS A 628 -1.22 -34.15 -62.10
C LYS A 628 -2.25 -34.20 -63.23
N ASP A 629 -3.54 -34.13 -62.90
CA ASP A 629 -4.65 -34.14 -63.86
C ASP A 629 -5.05 -32.71 -64.28
N GLY A 630 -4.34 -31.69 -63.78
CA GLY A 630 -4.53 -30.29 -64.11
C GLY A 630 -5.67 -29.60 -63.34
N TYR A 631 -6.14 -30.16 -62.23
CA TYR A 631 -7.20 -29.58 -61.40
C TYR A 631 -6.66 -28.97 -60.11
N SER A 632 -7.22 -27.83 -59.71
CA SER A 632 -6.94 -27.23 -58.39
C SER A 632 -7.50 -28.07 -57.24
N ILE A 633 -7.16 -27.69 -56.01
CA ILE A 633 -7.74 -28.30 -54.80
C ILE A 633 -9.28 -28.26 -54.81
N ASP A 634 -9.87 -27.26 -55.47
CA ASP A 634 -11.33 -27.10 -55.66
C ASP A 634 -11.89 -27.88 -56.86
N GLY A 635 -11.05 -28.64 -57.58
CA GLY A 635 -11.47 -29.46 -58.71
C GLY A 635 -11.74 -28.67 -60.00
N ILE A 636 -11.04 -27.55 -60.19
CA ILE A 636 -11.19 -26.65 -61.35
C ILE A 636 -9.90 -26.67 -62.19
N ARG A 637 -10.01 -26.85 -63.51
CA ARG A 637 -8.86 -26.73 -64.43
C ARG A 637 -8.49 -25.26 -64.66
N GLU A 638 -7.27 -25.05 -65.11
CA GLU A 638 -6.78 -23.72 -65.52
C GLU A 638 -7.71 -23.02 -66.52
N ASP A 639 -8.34 -23.75 -67.44
CA ASP A 639 -9.32 -23.24 -68.42
C ASP A 639 -10.73 -23.00 -67.82
N GLY A 640 -10.89 -23.07 -66.49
CA GLY A 640 -12.12 -22.77 -65.77
C GLY A 640 -13.16 -23.89 -65.79
N PHE A 641 -12.83 -25.06 -66.35
CA PHE A 641 -13.76 -26.20 -66.36
C PHE A 641 -13.61 -27.08 -65.11
N ASN A 642 -14.73 -27.38 -64.46
CA ASN A 642 -14.77 -28.37 -63.40
C ASN A 642 -14.73 -29.81 -63.96
N LYS A 643 -14.60 -30.80 -63.07
CA LYS A 643 -14.58 -32.22 -63.44
C LYS A 643 -15.82 -32.64 -64.25
N SER A 644 -16.99 -32.06 -63.97
CA SER A 644 -18.26 -32.31 -64.66
C SER A 644 -18.41 -31.63 -66.03
N GLY A 645 -17.40 -30.89 -66.50
CA GLY A 645 -17.41 -30.23 -67.81
C GLY A 645 -18.18 -28.90 -67.86
N TRP A 646 -18.48 -28.32 -66.70
CA TRP A 646 -19.05 -26.97 -66.60
C TRP A 646 -17.93 -25.95 -66.40
N ASN A 647 -17.99 -24.86 -67.18
CA ASN A 647 -17.12 -23.71 -66.97
C ASN A 647 -17.69 -22.87 -65.82
N ILE A 648 -16.87 -22.63 -64.79
CA ILE A 648 -17.30 -21.91 -63.58
C ILE A 648 -17.54 -20.41 -63.82
N TYR A 649 -16.92 -19.83 -64.84
CA TYR A 649 -17.05 -18.40 -65.16
C TYR A 649 -18.29 -18.11 -65.98
N THR A 650 -18.53 -18.88 -67.05
CA THR A 650 -19.73 -18.70 -67.90
C THR A 650 -20.98 -19.38 -67.33
N LYS A 651 -20.83 -20.21 -66.29
CA LYS A 651 -21.88 -21.08 -65.74
C LYS A 651 -22.59 -21.85 -66.86
N SER A 652 -21.83 -22.41 -67.80
CA SER A 652 -22.35 -23.21 -68.91
C SER A 652 -21.38 -24.36 -69.27
N LYS A 653 -21.77 -25.24 -70.20
CA LYS A 653 -20.89 -26.29 -70.74
C LYS A 653 -19.80 -25.75 -71.70
N TYR A 654 -19.82 -24.45 -71.98
CA TYR A 654 -18.96 -23.79 -72.95
C TYR A 654 -18.21 -22.62 -72.31
N ASP A 655 -17.00 -22.34 -72.77
CA ASP A 655 -16.26 -21.14 -72.40
C ASP A 655 -16.83 -19.88 -73.07
N GLY A 656 -16.19 -18.72 -72.82
CA GLY A 656 -16.62 -17.45 -73.39
C GLY A 656 -16.53 -17.35 -74.92
N ARG A 657 -15.88 -18.33 -75.58
CA ARG A 657 -15.75 -18.43 -77.04
C ARG A 657 -16.61 -19.55 -77.61
N GLY A 658 -17.49 -20.15 -76.82
CA GLY A 658 -18.40 -21.19 -77.28
C GLY A 658 -17.79 -22.59 -77.38
N PHE A 659 -16.60 -22.85 -76.82
CA PHE A 659 -15.96 -24.17 -76.82
C PHE A 659 -16.23 -24.95 -75.53
N ASN A 660 -16.55 -26.24 -75.64
CA ASN A 660 -16.69 -27.11 -74.47
C ASN A 660 -15.33 -27.59 -73.94
N LYS A 661 -15.34 -28.35 -72.82
CA LYS A 661 -14.13 -28.95 -72.22
C LYS A 661 -13.28 -29.78 -73.20
N ASN A 662 -13.88 -30.32 -74.26
CA ASN A 662 -13.20 -31.10 -75.30
C ASN A 662 -12.78 -30.23 -76.50
N ARG A 663 -12.83 -28.90 -76.38
CA ARG A 663 -12.48 -27.92 -77.41
C ARG A 663 -13.35 -28.01 -78.65
N ILE A 664 -14.62 -28.38 -78.50
CA ILE A 664 -15.60 -28.40 -79.59
C ILE A 664 -16.52 -27.19 -79.47
N HIS A 665 -16.63 -26.41 -80.54
CA HIS A 665 -17.47 -25.22 -80.63
C HIS A 665 -18.95 -25.61 -80.73
N ARG A 666 -19.79 -24.88 -80.01
CA ARG A 666 -21.22 -25.16 -79.86
C ARG A 666 -21.98 -25.25 -81.19
N GLU A 667 -21.78 -24.28 -82.08
CA GLU A 667 -22.58 -24.14 -83.30
C GLU A 667 -22.02 -24.96 -84.48
N THR A 668 -20.69 -25.04 -84.61
CA THR A 668 -20.06 -25.72 -85.75
C THR A 668 -19.87 -27.22 -85.51
N GLY A 669 -19.88 -27.67 -84.26
CA GLY A 669 -19.53 -29.04 -83.87
C GLY A 669 -18.08 -29.43 -84.16
N LYS A 670 -17.22 -28.45 -84.49
CA LYS A 670 -15.81 -28.65 -84.87
C LYS A 670 -14.88 -28.06 -83.80
N SER A 671 -13.58 -28.29 -83.95
CA SER A 671 -12.56 -27.69 -83.09
C SER A 671 -12.29 -26.20 -83.38
N TYR A 672 -13.14 -25.56 -84.19
CA TYR A 672 -13.04 -24.16 -84.57
C TYR A 672 -14.43 -23.56 -84.81
N ASP A 673 -14.56 -22.24 -84.63
CA ASP A 673 -15.79 -21.48 -84.85
C ASP A 673 -16.11 -21.27 -86.34
N GLU A 674 -17.18 -20.53 -86.64
CA GLU A 674 -17.60 -20.28 -88.04
C GLU A 674 -16.57 -19.50 -88.87
N ARG A 675 -15.71 -18.71 -88.20
CA ARG A 675 -14.64 -17.92 -88.80
C ARG A 675 -13.33 -18.71 -88.92
N GLY A 676 -13.27 -19.91 -88.35
CA GLY A 676 -12.12 -20.80 -88.38
C GLY A 676 -11.17 -20.65 -87.19
N PHE A 677 -11.53 -19.93 -86.12
CA PHE A 677 -10.69 -19.82 -84.92
C PHE A 677 -10.90 -21.00 -83.98
N ASP A 678 -9.81 -21.58 -83.48
CA ASP A 678 -9.85 -22.58 -82.41
C ASP A 678 -10.03 -21.95 -81.02
N TYR A 679 -10.10 -22.79 -79.98
CA TYR A 679 -10.27 -22.34 -78.60
C TYR A 679 -9.16 -21.37 -78.11
N GLN A 680 -7.96 -21.40 -78.72
CA GLN A 680 -6.87 -20.47 -78.41
C GLN A 680 -6.96 -19.16 -79.19
N GLY A 681 -7.89 -19.05 -80.14
CA GLY A 681 -8.02 -17.88 -81.01
C GLY A 681 -7.10 -17.95 -82.22
N LYS A 682 -6.64 -19.14 -82.61
CA LYS A 682 -5.81 -19.36 -83.80
C LYS A 682 -6.68 -19.83 -84.96
N ASN A 683 -6.56 -19.16 -86.10
CA ASN A 683 -7.32 -19.49 -87.30
C ASN A 683 -6.73 -20.72 -88.00
N VAL A 684 -7.53 -21.77 -88.20
CA VAL A 684 -7.10 -23.05 -88.80
C VAL A 684 -6.78 -22.92 -90.29
N TYR A 685 -7.32 -21.92 -90.98
CA TYR A 685 -7.10 -21.73 -92.42
C TYR A 685 -5.85 -20.92 -92.74
N THR A 686 -5.50 -19.94 -91.90
CA THR A 686 -4.30 -19.09 -92.09
C THR A 686 -3.13 -19.54 -91.22
N ASN A 687 -3.37 -20.44 -90.26
CA ASN A 687 -2.41 -20.84 -89.22
C ASN A 687 -1.86 -19.65 -88.42
N SER A 688 -2.64 -18.57 -88.29
CA SER A 688 -2.28 -17.33 -87.60
C SER A 688 -3.41 -16.88 -86.66
N PRO A 689 -3.18 -15.89 -85.77
CA PRO A 689 -4.24 -15.29 -84.95
C PRO A 689 -5.30 -14.52 -85.76
N TYR A 690 -5.16 -14.45 -87.09
CA TYR A 690 -6.03 -13.65 -87.95
C TYR A 690 -6.68 -14.51 -89.03
N ASP A 691 -7.90 -14.18 -89.44
CA ASP A 691 -8.55 -14.81 -90.59
C ASP A 691 -7.97 -14.30 -91.93
N LYS A 692 -8.53 -14.78 -93.05
CA LYS A 692 -8.08 -14.39 -94.39
C LYS A 692 -8.23 -12.89 -94.67
N LEU A 693 -9.11 -12.20 -93.94
CA LEU A 693 -9.39 -10.77 -94.06
C LEU A 693 -8.56 -9.94 -93.06
N GLY A 694 -7.70 -10.59 -92.27
CA GLY A 694 -6.80 -9.93 -91.34
C GLY A 694 -7.39 -9.62 -89.97
N PHE A 695 -8.57 -10.14 -89.63
CA PHE A 695 -9.22 -9.91 -88.32
C PHE A 695 -8.94 -11.05 -87.34
N ASP A 696 -8.78 -10.75 -86.05
CA ASP A 696 -8.65 -11.75 -84.98
C ASP A 696 -10.02 -12.31 -84.54
N ALA A 697 -10.01 -13.27 -83.60
CA ALA A 697 -11.21 -13.91 -83.08
C ALA A 697 -12.20 -12.91 -82.46
N GLU A 698 -11.69 -11.82 -81.87
CA GLU A 698 -12.46 -10.71 -81.31
C GLU A 698 -12.93 -9.69 -82.37
N GLY A 699 -12.54 -9.86 -83.64
CA GLY A 699 -12.97 -9.02 -84.75
C GLY A 699 -12.10 -7.78 -84.96
N LYS A 700 -10.88 -7.71 -84.42
CA LYS A 700 -9.93 -6.61 -84.63
C LYS A 700 -8.95 -6.91 -85.75
N HIS A 701 -8.76 -5.94 -86.65
CA HIS A 701 -7.86 -6.06 -87.78
C HIS A 701 -6.39 -5.91 -87.35
N ARG A 702 -5.52 -6.83 -87.81
CA ARG A 702 -4.09 -6.91 -87.51
C ARG A 702 -3.35 -5.57 -87.58
N GLU A 703 -3.68 -4.75 -88.58
CA GLU A 703 -2.93 -3.53 -88.88
C GLU A 703 -3.51 -2.28 -88.21
N THR A 704 -4.81 -2.24 -87.94
CA THR A 704 -5.45 -1.06 -87.33
C THR A 704 -5.64 -1.21 -85.83
N GLY A 705 -5.67 -2.45 -85.32
CA GLY A 705 -6.03 -2.76 -83.93
C GLY A 705 -7.49 -2.46 -83.59
N THR A 706 -8.32 -2.14 -84.59
CA THR A 706 -9.73 -1.80 -84.45
C THR A 706 -10.60 -2.80 -85.20
N GLU A 707 -11.92 -2.73 -85.01
CA GLU A 707 -12.88 -3.55 -85.76
C GLU A 707 -12.94 -3.27 -87.27
N TYR A 708 -12.19 -2.27 -87.76
CA TYR A 708 -12.14 -1.88 -89.17
C TYR A 708 -10.80 -2.19 -89.81
N ASP A 709 -10.78 -2.66 -91.06
CA ASP A 709 -9.57 -2.78 -91.87
C ASP A 709 -9.05 -1.41 -92.34
N LYS A 710 -7.92 -1.41 -93.06
CA LYS A 710 -7.33 -0.17 -93.62
C LYS A 710 -8.27 0.59 -94.55
N THR A 711 -9.23 -0.09 -95.16
CA THR A 711 -10.24 0.50 -96.04
C THR A 711 -11.50 0.96 -95.30
N GLY A 712 -11.53 0.80 -93.97
CA GLY A 712 -12.64 1.23 -93.13
C GLY A 712 -13.79 0.24 -93.06
N TRP A 713 -13.57 -1.04 -93.38
CA TRP A 713 -14.63 -2.06 -93.35
C TRP A 713 -14.42 -3.05 -92.21
N THR A 714 -15.50 -3.46 -91.54
CA THR A 714 -15.45 -4.55 -90.56
C THR A 714 -15.39 -5.92 -91.24
N TYR A 715 -15.10 -6.96 -90.46
CA TYR A 715 -15.21 -8.34 -90.93
C TYR A 715 -16.61 -8.63 -91.53
N TYR A 716 -17.66 -8.11 -90.89
CA TYR A 716 -19.06 -8.28 -91.32
C TYR A 716 -19.42 -7.43 -92.56
N GLY A 717 -18.51 -6.59 -93.06
CA GLY A 717 -18.75 -5.77 -94.24
C GLY A 717 -19.45 -4.44 -93.96
N LEU A 718 -19.41 -3.94 -92.71
CA LEU A 718 -19.93 -2.61 -92.36
C LEU A 718 -18.84 -1.53 -92.53
N ASN A 719 -19.19 -0.39 -93.10
CA ASN A 719 -18.27 0.73 -93.28
C ASN A 719 -18.23 1.62 -92.04
N LYS A 720 -17.02 2.03 -91.64
CA LYS A 720 -16.75 2.89 -90.49
C LYS A 720 -17.55 4.19 -90.48
N TYR A 721 -17.78 4.77 -91.65
CA TYR A 721 -18.34 6.12 -91.74
C TYR A 721 -19.84 6.16 -91.93
N THR A 722 -20.43 5.16 -92.59
CA THR A 722 -21.87 5.07 -92.83
C THR A 722 -22.56 4.13 -91.84
N GLN A 723 -21.80 3.24 -91.18
CA GLN A 723 -22.32 2.15 -90.37
C GLN A 723 -23.28 1.23 -91.16
N ASP A 724 -23.07 1.14 -92.48
CA ASP A 724 -23.85 0.31 -93.40
C ASP A 724 -22.91 -0.43 -94.37
N TYR A 725 -23.45 -1.32 -95.20
CA TYR A 725 -22.75 -2.11 -96.20
C TYR A 725 -22.24 -1.32 -97.41
N TYR A 726 -22.47 0.00 -97.45
CA TYR A 726 -22.03 0.91 -98.52
C TYR A 726 -21.21 2.08 -97.92
N ASP A 727 -20.15 2.52 -98.60
CA ASP A 727 -19.36 3.68 -98.20
C ASP A 727 -20.07 5.01 -98.53
N ARG A 728 -19.45 6.15 -98.20
CA ARG A 728 -20.03 7.48 -98.43
C ARG A 728 -20.30 7.81 -99.90
N GLU A 729 -19.69 7.08 -100.83
CA GLU A 729 -19.94 7.24 -102.27
C GLU A 729 -20.99 6.24 -102.78
N GLY A 730 -21.56 5.42 -101.89
CA GLY A 730 -22.61 4.44 -102.19
C GLY A 730 -22.10 3.11 -102.71
N TYR A 731 -20.82 2.76 -102.50
CA TYR A 731 -20.21 1.50 -102.96
C TYR A 731 -19.92 0.53 -101.80
N ASN A 732 -20.20 -0.76 -101.98
CA ASN A 732 -19.89 -1.79 -101.00
C ASN A 732 -18.38 -2.08 -100.91
N ARG A 733 -17.97 -2.96 -99.99
CA ARG A 733 -16.55 -3.36 -99.81
C ARG A 733 -15.88 -3.86 -101.09
N GLU A 734 -16.65 -4.40 -102.03
CA GLU A 734 -16.17 -4.89 -103.33
C GLU A 734 -16.14 -3.81 -104.42
N GLY A 735 -16.52 -2.57 -104.10
CA GLY A 735 -16.49 -1.42 -105.02
C GLY A 735 -17.69 -1.35 -105.96
N VAL A 736 -18.84 -1.90 -105.56
CA VAL A 736 -20.08 -1.97 -106.34
C VAL A 736 -21.19 -1.17 -105.66
N ASN A 737 -21.88 -0.29 -106.39
CA ASN A 737 -23.01 0.47 -105.83
C ASN A 737 -24.30 -0.36 -105.76
N ILE A 738 -25.33 0.17 -105.09
CA ILE A 738 -26.63 -0.52 -104.95
C ILE A 738 -27.28 -0.91 -106.30
N ASN A 739 -26.90 -0.24 -107.39
CA ASN A 739 -27.40 -0.50 -108.74
C ASN A 739 -26.49 -1.46 -109.55
N GLY A 740 -25.42 -2.01 -108.95
CA GLY A 740 -24.53 -2.99 -109.57
C GLY A 740 -23.37 -2.41 -110.39
N TYR A 741 -23.17 -1.09 -110.40
CA TYR A 741 -22.09 -0.44 -111.16
C TYR A 741 -20.79 -0.35 -110.35
N ARG A 742 -19.65 -0.46 -111.05
CA ARG A 742 -18.32 -0.35 -110.44
C ARG A 742 -17.84 1.10 -110.42
N ARG A 743 -17.05 1.43 -109.40
CA ARG A 743 -16.47 2.77 -109.20
C ARG A 743 -15.64 3.20 -110.42
N GLY A 744 -16.05 4.28 -111.11
CA GLY A 744 -15.29 4.90 -112.22
C GLY A 744 -16.01 5.03 -113.58
N GLU A 745 -17.24 4.55 -113.74
CA GLU A 745 -18.05 4.74 -114.97
C GLU A 745 -18.91 6.03 -114.85
N LYS A 746 -18.65 7.06 -115.68
CA LYS A 746 -19.39 8.36 -115.76
C LYS A 746 -20.65 8.22 -116.63
N GLU A 747 -21.78 8.91 -116.47
CA GLU A 747 -22.24 10.01 -115.59
C GLU A 747 -23.79 10.06 -115.64
N ALA A 748 -24.46 10.46 -114.56
CA ALA A 748 -25.43 11.57 -114.48
C ALA A 748 -26.13 11.56 -113.11
N ILE A 749 -25.87 12.62 -112.34
CA ILE A 749 -26.44 12.94 -111.03
C ILE A 749 -27.87 13.47 -111.21
N GLU A 750 -28.79 13.13 -110.31
CA GLU A 750 -29.87 14.03 -109.93
C GLU A 750 -29.88 14.20 -108.40
N GLU A 751 -29.75 15.45 -107.98
CA GLU A 751 -29.98 15.92 -106.62
C GLU A 751 -31.41 15.58 -106.16
N LYS A 752 -31.54 15.02 -104.95
CA LYS A 752 -32.74 15.18 -104.15
C LYS A 752 -32.40 15.45 -102.68
N GLU A 753 -32.73 16.67 -102.30
CA GLU A 753 -33.42 17.13 -101.09
C GLU A 753 -33.08 16.50 -99.73
N GLU A 754 -32.67 17.39 -98.82
CA GLU A 754 -32.76 17.22 -97.36
C GLU A 754 -34.15 16.71 -96.94
N ILE A 755 -34.24 15.49 -96.39
CA ILE A 755 -35.28 15.12 -95.44
C ILE A 755 -34.67 14.37 -94.26
N SER A 756 -34.63 15.13 -93.16
CA SER A 756 -34.86 14.81 -91.75
C SER A 756 -34.18 13.61 -91.09
N ASP A 757 -33.52 13.95 -89.99
CA ASP A 757 -33.39 13.17 -88.75
C ASP A 757 -34.60 12.23 -88.53
N GLY A 758 -34.42 10.97 -88.89
CA GLY A 758 -35.45 9.96 -88.77
C GLY A 758 -34.82 8.59 -88.98
N TYR A 759 -34.20 8.06 -87.93
CA TYR A 759 -33.80 6.66 -87.86
C TYR A 759 -35.04 5.79 -88.11
N ASN A 760 -35.24 5.35 -89.35
CA ASN A 760 -36.23 4.32 -89.66
C ASN A 760 -35.63 2.96 -89.23
N ARG A 761 -36.18 2.41 -88.14
CA ARG A 761 -35.83 1.11 -87.55
C ARG A 761 -36.84 0.00 -87.91
N ASP A 762 -37.59 0.14 -89.01
CA ASP A 762 -38.65 -0.81 -89.41
C ASP A 762 -38.13 -2.22 -89.82
N TRP A 763 -36.82 -2.45 -89.75
CA TRP A 763 -36.17 -3.74 -90.01
C TRP A 763 -35.67 -4.46 -88.74
N LEU A 764 -35.90 -3.88 -87.57
CA LEU A 764 -35.63 -4.47 -86.25
C LEU A 764 -36.95 -4.87 -85.57
N ASP A 765 -36.94 -5.96 -84.81
CA ASP A 765 -38.04 -6.29 -83.90
C ASP A 765 -37.95 -5.53 -82.56
N ASP A 766 -38.99 -5.65 -81.73
CA ASP A 766 -39.10 -4.95 -80.44
C ASP A 766 -37.98 -5.34 -79.42
N GLU A 767 -37.18 -6.37 -79.71
CA GLU A 767 -36.06 -6.84 -78.91
C GLU A 767 -34.67 -6.46 -79.49
N GLY A 768 -34.61 -5.78 -80.64
CA GLY A 768 -33.36 -5.24 -81.22
C GLY A 768 -32.61 -6.20 -82.16
N PHE A 769 -33.31 -7.16 -82.76
CA PHE A 769 -32.77 -8.12 -83.74
C PHE A 769 -33.22 -7.80 -85.16
N ASN A 770 -32.36 -8.08 -86.15
CA ASN A 770 -32.74 -7.98 -87.57
C ASN A 770 -33.45 -9.25 -88.09
N ARG A 771 -33.94 -9.22 -89.34
CA ARG A 771 -34.64 -10.35 -89.99
C ARG A 771 -33.83 -11.66 -90.08
N ASP A 772 -32.52 -11.61 -89.88
CA ASP A 772 -31.62 -12.77 -89.88
C ASP A 772 -31.24 -13.24 -88.46
N GLY A 773 -31.86 -12.69 -87.42
CA GLY A 773 -31.69 -13.13 -86.02
C GLY A 773 -30.44 -12.61 -85.33
N ILE A 774 -29.85 -11.51 -85.81
CA ILE A 774 -28.63 -10.91 -85.27
C ILE A 774 -29.00 -9.75 -84.32
N TYR A 775 -28.52 -9.80 -83.09
CA TYR A 775 -28.71 -8.75 -82.07
C TYR A 775 -27.81 -7.55 -82.34
N ILE A 776 -28.38 -6.36 -82.48
CA ILE A 776 -27.63 -5.11 -82.75
C ILE A 776 -27.75 -4.11 -81.59
N GLY A 777 -28.33 -4.55 -80.46
CA GLY A 777 -28.54 -3.73 -79.27
C GLY A 777 -27.25 -3.50 -78.45
N GLY A 778 -26.38 -2.61 -78.93
CA GLY A 778 -25.28 -2.10 -78.12
C GLY A 778 -24.17 -1.43 -78.92
N TYR A 779 -24.40 -0.21 -79.38
CA TYR A 779 -23.36 0.82 -79.55
C TYR A 779 -23.93 2.20 -79.21
#